data_AF-A0A934C078-F1
#
_entry.id   AF-A0A934C078-F1
#
_cell.length_a   1.000
_cell.length_b   1.000
_cell.length_c   1.000
_cell.angle_alpha   90.00
_cell.angle_beta   90.00
_cell.angle_gamma   90.00
#
_symmetry.space_group_name_H-M   'P 1'
#
loop_
_entity.id
_entity.type
_entity.pdbx_description
1 polymer ?
#
loop_
_entity_poly.entity_id
_entity_poly.type
_entity_poly.pdbx_seq_one_letter_code
_entity_poly.pdbx_strand_id
1 'polypeptide(L)'
;MRLLALAVAVTTLATTLLWSQPVNPPAAQVVINDSSWSSAATGLEINRARSFAGTARLTNVSVRARAGTGADTLIAGAALQGPGSVPLLVRAVGPGLARFGVSGALREPRLEIYRGTVLAAQTNTTGPGVAAASAYVGAFPPLESPPGWAGGDAALLGQASGGTLTAHCSAAGGAAGVALLEFYDASAAPAETAPRFVNLSARARVEEGEALLVAGFVIAGEGRVTLLLRGVGPGLAQLGLTGFLRDPVIELHAGGERLATNDNWRDHAATDLARLEEAQRTVGAFALAGTGDAALLVSLPAGTYTLQVRGNAASTGLALAEIHEVSRGAFDAAGAVNGVGLDLYRQLAAVQPTQNLVVSPYSIESALALAYAGADGATRTEMARVLRLPAEDAALQVGFAGLRTALDQVAADSRRLAEARTKAGTPTDPLEWSAANRLFSQSGYTFREPFLALMRDGFAAPFEAMDFRSNPEPPRRAINAWVEEQTRRRIVDLIPAGGIAEETRLVLVNALHLKAPWETPFEKSATVPRPFRSPTGAVRDVSTLQRTGQMGYAREEGCTVVTLDYLGSGLHFVIVLPDEGVAVEALAARLGTGHFTRWSGLRETSRREVALSLPKFQVRGSTVKLGTALRALGIRQAFDEPRGSANFERIAPRRPDEYLAMAEVYHQTFIALDEGGTEAAAATAMVIVGVTSVPPPPIEVRVDRPFLFLIQHRASGACLFLGRVTNPS
;
A
#
# COMPACT_ATOMS: atom_id res chain seq x y z
N MET A 1 0.55 -14.14 -37.57
CA MET A 1 1.33 -14.67 -36.42
C MET A 1 2.58 -13.86 -36.09
N ARG A 2 3.56 -13.65 -37.00
CA ARG A 2 4.80 -12.89 -36.69
C ARG A 2 4.57 -11.44 -36.23
N LEU A 3 3.53 -10.78 -36.72
CA LEU A 3 3.17 -9.39 -36.37
C LEU A 3 2.55 -9.23 -34.96
N LEU A 4 1.91 -10.24 -34.37
CA LEU A 4 1.33 -10.15 -33.01
C LEU A 4 2.41 -10.23 -31.92
N ALA A 5 3.47 -11.01 -32.16
CA ALA A 5 4.60 -11.20 -31.25
C ALA A 5 5.48 -9.94 -31.10
N LEU A 6 5.23 -8.88 -31.88
CA LEU A 6 6.04 -7.67 -31.88
C LEU A 6 5.73 -6.70 -30.76
N ALA A 7 4.46 -6.66 -30.32
CA ALA A 7 4.11 -5.84 -29.17
C ALA A 7 4.78 -6.41 -27.91
N VAL A 8 4.96 -7.73 -27.80
CA VAL A 8 5.69 -8.34 -26.68
C VAL A 8 7.01 -8.89 -27.16
N ALA A 9 7.95 -7.98 -27.45
CA ALA A 9 9.26 -8.40 -27.86
C ALA A 9 10.05 -8.96 -26.65
N VAL A 10 10.01 -10.29 -26.59
CA VAL A 10 11.01 -11.25 -26.05
C VAL A 10 10.92 -11.60 -24.56
N THR A 11 10.32 -12.77 -24.29
CA THR A 11 10.73 -13.73 -23.24
C THR A 11 10.95 -15.15 -23.76
N THR A 12 10.62 -15.46 -25.03
CA THR A 12 10.55 -16.84 -25.55
C THR A 12 11.71 -17.31 -26.42
N LEU A 13 12.70 -16.46 -26.77
CA LEU A 13 13.85 -16.92 -27.57
C LEU A 13 14.94 -17.65 -26.76
N ALA A 14 14.87 -17.65 -25.43
CA ALA A 14 15.89 -18.27 -24.58
C ALA A 14 15.61 -19.74 -24.20
N THR A 15 14.43 -20.30 -24.49
CA THR A 15 13.99 -21.58 -23.91
C THR A 15 13.71 -22.72 -24.89
N THR A 16 13.88 -22.53 -26.21
CA THR A 16 13.48 -23.56 -27.20
C THR A 16 14.64 -24.35 -27.84
N LEU A 17 15.85 -24.29 -27.28
CA LEU A 17 16.97 -25.14 -27.69
C LEU A 17 17.76 -25.52 -26.44
N LEU A 18 17.34 -26.58 -25.75
CA LEU A 18 18.16 -27.45 -24.87
C LEU A 18 17.24 -28.46 -24.17
N TRP A 19 16.66 -29.37 -24.93
CA TRP A 19 16.22 -30.66 -24.40
C TRP A 19 16.76 -31.77 -25.30
N SER A 20 18.01 -32.16 -25.03
CA SER A 20 18.44 -33.54 -25.28
C SER A 20 19.61 -33.89 -24.36
N GLN A 21 19.28 -34.76 -23.39
CA GLN A 21 20.14 -35.66 -22.61
C GLN A 21 20.73 -35.15 -21.27
N PRO A 22 20.72 -35.98 -20.19
CA PRO A 22 21.09 -35.57 -18.83
C PRO A 22 22.51 -36.00 -18.47
N VAL A 23 23.38 -35.07 -18.02
CA VAL A 23 24.64 -35.43 -17.32
C VAL A 23 25.02 -34.32 -16.31
N ASN A 24 25.31 -34.71 -15.06
CA ASN A 24 25.87 -33.86 -13.99
C ASN A 24 27.43 -33.78 -14.11
N PRO A 25 28.12 -32.82 -13.46
CA PRO A 25 29.21 -32.01 -14.03
C PRO A 25 30.64 -32.55 -13.72
N PRO A 26 31.74 -31.99 -14.31
CA PRO A 26 32.39 -30.80 -13.71
C PRO A 26 33.04 -29.80 -14.72
N ALA A 27 33.24 -28.57 -14.23
CA ALA A 27 34.18 -27.52 -14.66
C ALA A 27 34.74 -27.51 -16.10
N ALA A 28 34.39 -26.47 -16.88
CA ALA A 28 35.15 -26.05 -18.06
C ALA A 28 35.58 -24.58 -17.93
N GLN A 29 36.90 -24.36 -17.86
CA GLN A 29 37.55 -23.06 -18.06
C GLN A 29 37.64 -22.76 -19.57
N VAL A 30 37.41 -21.51 -19.96
CA VAL A 30 37.72 -21.01 -21.32
C VAL A 30 38.72 -19.85 -21.19
N VAL A 31 39.85 -20.00 -21.87
CA VAL A 31 40.95 -19.02 -21.97
C VAL A 31 40.72 -18.12 -23.18
N ILE A 32 40.92 -16.79 -23.04
CA ILE A 32 40.93 -15.83 -24.16
C ILE A 32 42.33 -15.24 -24.27
N ASN A 33 42.91 -15.27 -25.48
CA ASN A 33 44.21 -14.68 -25.80
C ASN A 33 44.00 -13.41 -26.66
N ASP A 34 44.54 -12.27 -26.18
CA ASP A 34 45.23 -11.14 -26.87
C ASP A 34 44.72 -10.64 -28.27
N SER A 35 44.62 -9.35 -28.64
CA SER A 35 45.30 -8.10 -28.24
C SER A 35 44.47 -6.83 -28.55
N SER A 36 44.65 -5.81 -27.70
CA SER A 36 44.33 -4.38 -27.87
C SER A 36 42.85 -3.94 -27.81
N TRP A 37 42.40 -3.59 -26.61
CA TRP A 37 42.00 -2.24 -26.13
C TRP A 37 41.34 -2.46 -24.76
N SER A 38 41.98 -1.93 -23.72
CA SER A 38 41.69 -2.24 -22.32
C SER A 38 40.45 -1.52 -21.78
N SER A 39 39.45 -2.30 -21.34
CA SER A 39 38.79 -2.06 -20.05
C SER A 39 38.39 -3.42 -19.48
N ALA A 40 38.85 -3.71 -18.26
CA ALA A 40 38.63 -4.99 -17.61
C ALA A 40 37.16 -5.12 -17.19
N ALA A 41 36.42 -6.01 -17.84
CA ALA A 41 35.19 -6.57 -17.29
C ALA A 41 35.46 -8.03 -16.92
N THR A 42 35.79 -8.26 -15.65
CA THR A 42 35.74 -9.57 -15.02
C THR A 42 34.28 -9.94 -14.79
N GLY A 43 33.80 -11.00 -15.45
CA GLY A 43 32.53 -11.65 -15.13
C GLY A 43 31.68 -11.95 -16.36
N LEU A 44 31.88 -13.14 -16.94
CA LEU A 44 30.90 -13.73 -17.83
C LEU A 44 29.74 -14.26 -16.97
N GLU A 45 28.72 -13.44 -16.71
CA GLU A 45 27.48 -13.95 -16.12
C GLU A 45 26.70 -14.72 -17.18
N ILE A 46 26.58 -16.03 -16.99
CA ILE A 46 25.53 -16.82 -17.63
C ILE A 46 24.20 -16.21 -17.16
N ASN A 47 23.49 -15.51 -18.05
CA ASN A 47 22.18 -14.91 -17.79
C ASN A 47 21.22 -16.00 -17.29
N ARG A 48 21.09 -16.15 -15.96
CA ARG A 48 20.03 -16.95 -15.35
C ARG A 48 18.70 -16.32 -15.75
N ALA A 49 17.73 -17.14 -16.10
CA ALA A 49 16.35 -16.70 -16.27
C ALA A 49 15.94 -15.83 -15.08
N ARG A 50 15.37 -14.63 -15.34
CA ARG A 50 14.85 -13.73 -14.30
C ARG A 50 13.87 -14.53 -13.42
N SER A 51 14.28 -14.87 -12.20
CA SER A 51 13.38 -15.39 -11.18
C SER A 51 12.81 -14.20 -10.40
N PHE A 52 11.59 -13.82 -10.72
CA PHE A 52 10.81 -12.97 -9.82
C PHE A 52 10.31 -13.84 -8.67
N ALA A 53 11.09 -13.95 -7.58
CA ALA A 53 10.56 -14.44 -6.32
C ALA A 53 9.62 -13.36 -5.78
N GLY A 54 8.33 -13.66 -5.63
CA GLY A 54 7.33 -12.73 -5.12
C GLY A 54 5.99 -12.74 -5.86
N THR A 55 5.07 -11.89 -5.42
CA THR A 55 3.70 -11.77 -5.95
C THR A 55 3.66 -11.34 -7.42
N ALA A 56 2.69 -11.88 -8.17
CA ALA A 56 2.49 -11.58 -9.58
C ALA A 56 2.27 -10.07 -9.83
N ARG A 57 2.98 -9.50 -10.81
CA ARG A 57 2.93 -8.06 -11.15
C ARG A 57 3.26 -7.77 -12.61
N LEU A 58 2.88 -6.58 -13.06
CA LEU A 58 3.28 -6.03 -14.37
C LEU A 58 4.78 -5.64 -14.36
N THR A 59 5.53 -6.08 -15.38
CA THR A 59 7.00 -5.85 -15.46
C THR A 59 7.45 -5.13 -16.73
N ASN A 60 6.63 -5.17 -17.76
CA ASN A 60 6.79 -4.40 -18.99
C ASN A 60 5.41 -3.99 -19.46
N VAL A 61 5.38 -2.82 -20.11
CA VAL A 61 4.26 -2.49 -20.96
C VAL A 61 4.70 -1.83 -22.26
N SER A 62 4.01 -2.16 -23.35
CA SER A 62 4.36 -1.77 -24.70
C SER A 62 3.14 -1.44 -25.53
N VAL A 63 3.31 -0.59 -26.54
CA VAL A 63 2.25 -0.12 -27.41
C VAL A 63 2.77 -0.07 -28.84
N ARG A 64 2.15 -0.82 -29.74
CA ARG A 64 2.35 -0.69 -31.19
C ARG A 64 1.16 0.01 -31.81
N ALA A 65 1.41 1.11 -32.52
CA ALA A 65 0.38 1.83 -33.27
C ALA A 65 1.01 2.74 -34.33
N ARG A 66 0.17 3.40 -35.13
CA ARG A 66 0.59 4.50 -35.99
C ARG A 66 1.03 5.70 -35.14
N ALA A 67 2.20 6.25 -35.47
CA ALA A 67 2.79 7.45 -34.88
C ALA A 67 3.07 8.47 -36.00
N GLY A 68 2.59 9.69 -35.80
CA GLY A 68 2.74 10.81 -36.74
C GLY A 68 3.09 12.11 -36.02
N THR A 69 2.57 13.22 -36.51
CA THR A 69 2.74 14.55 -35.90
C THR A 69 1.40 15.10 -35.41
N GLY A 70 1.44 16.10 -34.53
CA GLY A 70 0.23 16.76 -34.02
C GLY A 70 -0.73 15.78 -33.35
N ALA A 71 -1.96 15.71 -33.85
CA ALA A 71 -3.02 14.85 -33.31
C ALA A 71 -2.73 13.33 -33.47
N ASP A 72 -1.90 12.97 -34.45
CA ASP A 72 -1.49 11.58 -34.75
C ASP A 72 -0.22 11.16 -33.97
N THR A 73 0.28 11.99 -33.06
CA THR A 73 1.36 11.58 -32.14
C THR A 73 0.93 10.38 -31.31
N LEU A 74 1.75 9.32 -31.28
CA LEU A 74 1.52 8.17 -30.40
C LEU A 74 1.87 8.57 -28.97
N ILE A 75 0.89 8.49 -28.06
CA ILE A 75 1.08 8.81 -26.65
C ILE A 75 0.86 7.56 -25.82
N ALA A 76 1.83 7.19 -24.99
CA ALA A 76 1.68 6.13 -23.99
C ALA A 76 1.94 6.68 -22.58
N GLY A 77 1.04 6.39 -21.65
CA GLY A 77 1.18 6.70 -20.23
C GLY A 77 1.48 5.44 -19.42
N ALA A 78 2.30 5.57 -18.39
CA ALA A 78 2.54 4.52 -17.41
C ALA A 78 2.50 5.10 -15.99
N ALA A 79 1.93 4.36 -15.04
CA ALA A 79 1.97 4.73 -13.62
C ALA A 79 2.82 3.73 -12.83
N LEU A 80 3.78 4.26 -12.07
CA LEU A 80 4.60 3.52 -11.13
C LEU A 80 4.08 3.78 -9.71
N GLN A 81 3.85 2.73 -8.94
CA GLN A 81 3.41 2.82 -7.54
C GLN A 81 4.41 2.12 -6.62
N GLY A 82 4.83 2.82 -5.57
CA GLY A 82 5.78 2.32 -4.56
C GLY A 82 6.83 3.38 -4.20
N PRO A 83 7.45 3.28 -3.02
CA PRO A 83 8.53 4.17 -2.60
C PRO A 83 9.84 3.95 -3.37
N GLY A 84 10.66 4.99 -3.50
CA GLY A 84 11.99 4.91 -4.12
C GLY A 84 12.01 5.18 -5.62
N SER A 85 13.04 4.68 -6.31
CA SER A 85 13.19 4.77 -7.76
C SER A 85 13.73 3.49 -8.37
N VAL A 86 13.35 3.21 -9.62
CA VAL A 86 13.83 2.07 -10.42
C VAL A 86 14.49 2.56 -11.71
N PRO A 87 15.51 1.84 -12.22
CA PRO A 87 15.99 2.05 -13.57
C PRO A 87 14.86 1.74 -14.57
N LEU A 88 14.49 2.73 -15.36
CA LEU A 88 13.43 2.66 -16.36
C LEU A 88 14.05 2.82 -17.74
N LEU A 89 13.85 1.82 -18.60
CA LEU A 89 14.17 1.88 -20.02
C LEU A 89 12.90 2.23 -20.80
N VAL A 90 12.95 3.33 -21.55
CA VAL A 90 11.86 3.78 -22.44
C VAL A 90 12.35 3.77 -23.88
N ARG A 91 11.58 3.17 -24.78
CA ARG A 91 11.99 2.95 -26.18
C ARG A 91 10.88 3.36 -27.14
N ALA A 92 11.22 4.10 -28.18
CA ALA A 92 10.41 4.35 -29.36
C ALA A 92 11.11 3.70 -30.56
N VAL A 93 10.67 2.48 -30.89
CA VAL A 93 11.22 1.68 -31.98
C VAL A 93 10.43 1.96 -33.26
N GLY A 94 11.13 2.43 -34.28
CA GLY A 94 10.59 2.64 -35.62
C GLY A 94 11.36 1.76 -36.61
N PRO A 95 12.58 2.15 -37.02
CA PRO A 95 13.36 1.40 -38.00
C PRO A 95 13.64 -0.04 -37.59
N GLY A 96 13.80 -0.29 -36.28
CA GLY A 96 13.98 -1.63 -35.74
C GLY A 96 12.85 -2.59 -36.07
N LEU A 97 11.64 -2.11 -36.39
CA LEU A 97 10.48 -2.96 -36.72
C LEU A 97 10.60 -3.63 -38.09
N ALA A 98 11.41 -3.08 -39.01
CA ALA A 98 11.63 -3.66 -40.34
C ALA A 98 12.18 -5.08 -40.28
N ARG A 99 13.00 -5.40 -39.26
CA ARG A 99 13.55 -6.76 -39.04
C ARG A 99 12.48 -7.82 -38.77
N PHE A 100 11.27 -7.38 -38.45
CA PHE A 100 10.14 -8.25 -38.16
C PHE A 100 9.05 -8.20 -39.23
N GLY A 101 9.35 -7.59 -40.38
CA GLY A 101 8.46 -7.53 -41.53
C GLY A 101 7.40 -6.43 -41.46
N VAL A 102 7.54 -5.45 -40.56
CA VAL A 102 6.69 -4.24 -40.57
C VAL A 102 7.18 -3.33 -41.68
N SER A 103 6.43 -3.27 -42.78
CA SER A 103 6.84 -2.55 -44.00
C SER A 103 6.62 -1.04 -43.89
N GLY A 104 5.63 -0.61 -43.11
CA GLY A 104 5.28 0.80 -42.87
C GLY A 104 5.89 1.41 -41.60
N ALA A 105 7.06 0.95 -41.17
CA ALA A 105 7.66 1.40 -39.91
C ALA A 105 8.05 2.89 -39.92
N LEU A 106 7.91 3.56 -38.78
CA LEU A 106 8.28 4.97 -38.61
C LEU A 106 9.78 5.15 -38.81
N ARG A 107 10.16 6.05 -39.72
CA ARG A 107 11.57 6.20 -40.14
C ARG A 107 12.45 6.94 -39.16
N GLU A 108 11.89 7.96 -38.52
CA GLU A 108 12.64 8.87 -37.65
C GLU A 108 11.84 9.10 -36.36
N PRO A 109 11.82 8.10 -35.45
CA PRO A 109 11.12 8.22 -34.19
C PRO A 109 11.78 9.28 -33.30
N ARG A 110 10.98 10.22 -32.80
CA ARG A 110 11.36 11.13 -31.72
C ARG A 110 10.61 10.73 -30.46
N LEU A 111 11.35 10.49 -29.39
CA LEU A 111 10.85 10.16 -28.06
C LEU A 111 10.91 11.40 -27.17
N GLU A 112 9.79 11.78 -26.57
CA GLU A 112 9.70 12.80 -25.52
C GLU A 112 9.04 12.20 -24.29
N ILE A 113 9.58 12.45 -23.09
CA ILE A 113 9.06 11.94 -21.82
C ILE A 113 8.61 13.14 -20.98
N TYR A 114 7.39 13.08 -20.47
CA TYR A 114 6.76 14.10 -19.66
C TYR A 114 6.44 13.58 -18.25
N ARG A 115 6.49 14.49 -17.28
CA ARG A 115 5.94 14.33 -15.92
C ARG A 115 4.89 15.41 -15.71
N GLY A 116 3.62 15.02 -15.76
CA GLY A 116 2.53 15.99 -15.90
C GLY A 116 2.68 16.76 -17.22
N THR A 117 2.75 18.09 -17.15
CA THR A 117 2.93 18.96 -18.32
C THR A 117 4.40 19.30 -18.63
N VAL A 118 5.35 18.85 -17.78
CA VAL A 118 6.76 19.21 -17.90
C VAL A 118 7.50 18.17 -18.74
N LEU A 119 8.20 18.61 -19.79
CA LEU A 119 9.11 17.78 -20.56
C LEU A 119 10.33 17.43 -19.70
N ALA A 120 10.47 16.15 -19.35
CA ALA A 120 11.51 15.63 -18.48
C ALA A 120 12.74 15.14 -19.27
N ALA A 121 12.55 14.54 -20.44
CA ALA A 121 13.63 14.09 -21.31
C ALA A 121 13.16 13.99 -22.76
N GLN A 122 14.10 14.03 -23.71
CA GLN A 122 13.82 13.77 -25.13
C GLN A 122 15.04 13.19 -25.85
N THR A 123 14.80 12.38 -26.87
CA THR A 123 15.85 11.85 -27.76
C THR A 123 15.27 11.43 -29.12
N ASN A 124 16.11 11.40 -30.14
CA ASN A 124 15.87 10.78 -31.45
C ASN A 124 16.91 9.70 -31.78
N THR A 125 17.72 9.31 -30.80
CA THR A 125 18.77 8.28 -30.89
C THR A 125 18.79 7.40 -29.64
N THR A 126 19.65 6.39 -29.62
CA THR A 126 19.95 5.54 -28.46
C THR A 126 21.05 6.13 -27.60
N GLY A 127 20.82 6.20 -26.29
CA GLY A 127 21.83 6.64 -25.31
C GLY A 127 22.76 5.53 -24.81
N PRO A 128 23.84 5.86 -24.07
CA PRO A 128 24.72 4.88 -23.44
C PRO A 128 23.96 3.92 -22.51
N GLY A 129 24.37 2.64 -22.49
CA GLY A 129 23.77 1.61 -21.63
C GLY A 129 22.42 1.06 -22.10
N VAL A 130 21.77 1.68 -23.09
CA VAL A 130 20.48 1.21 -23.66
C VAL A 130 20.61 -0.20 -24.25
N ALA A 131 21.69 -0.51 -24.95
CA ALA A 131 21.89 -1.85 -25.54
C ALA A 131 21.99 -2.94 -24.46
N ALA A 132 22.77 -2.69 -23.40
CA ALA A 132 22.91 -3.59 -22.27
C ALA A 132 21.59 -3.74 -21.49
N ALA A 133 20.89 -2.63 -21.22
CA ALA A 133 19.58 -2.66 -20.57
C ALA A 133 18.53 -3.38 -21.44
N SER A 134 18.56 -3.20 -22.76
CA SER A 134 17.66 -3.90 -23.69
C SER A 134 17.89 -5.40 -23.63
N ALA A 135 19.15 -5.85 -23.74
CA ALA A 135 19.49 -7.25 -23.57
C ALA A 135 19.07 -7.80 -22.20
N TYR A 136 19.28 -7.01 -21.14
CA TYR A 136 18.95 -7.40 -19.77
C TYR A 136 17.44 -7.59 -19.54
N VAL A 137 16.59 -6.73 -20.11
CA VAL A 137 15.13 -6.84 -19.99
C VAL A 137 14.51 -7.78 -21.03
N GLY A 138 15.35 -8.44 -21.85
CA GLY A 138 14.94 -9.33 -22.92
C GLY A 138 14.66 -8.61 -24.25
N ALA A 139 14.48 -7.30 -24.26
CA ALA A 139 14.25 -6.51 -25.48
C ALA A 139 15.30 -6.76 -26.59
N PHE A 140 14.82 -6.83 -27.84
CA PHE A 140 15.71 -6.90 -29.00
C PHE A 140 16.59 -5.64 -29.09
N PRO A 141 17.83 -5.74 -29.64
CA PRO A 141 18.75 -4.61 -29.69
C PRO A 141 18.20 -3.49 -30.58
N PRO A 142 18.33 -2.21 -30.19
CA PRO A 142 17.89 -1.09 -31.04
C PRO A 142 18.70 -1.04 -32.34
N LEU A 143 18.10 -0.49 -33.39
CA LEU A 143 18.76 -0.26 -34.68
C LEU A 143 19.19 1.19 -34.80
N GLU A 144 20.49 1.47 -34.79
CA GLU A 144 20.99 2.86 -34.75
C GLU A 144 21.14 3.50 -36.14
N SER A 145 21.46 2.69 -37.17
CA SER A 145 21.71 3.16 -38.54
C SER A 145 21.28 2.12 -39.59
N PRO A 146 19.98 2.04 -39.96
CA PRO A 146 19.52 1.18 -41.05
C PRO A 146 20.05 1.68 -42.40
N PRO A 147 20.48 0.78 -43.32
CA PRO A 147 20.85 1.18 -44.67
C PRO A 147 19.71 1.93 -45.38
N GLY A 148 19.96 3.18 -45.82
CA GLY A 148 18.99 4.01 -46.54
C GLY A 148 18.01 4.83 -45.70
N TRP A 149 18.21 4.91 -44.38
CA TRP A 149 17.35 5.67 -43.44
C TRP A 149 18.19 6.74 -42.72
N ALA A 150 17.61 7.91 -42.44
CA ALA A 150 18.31 9.07 -41.87
C ALA A 150 18.46 9.03 -40.33
N GLY A 151 18.19 7.88 -39.69
CA GLY A 151 18.25 7.72 -38.23
C GLY A 151 17.84 6.32 -37.77
N GLY A 152 17.95 6.09 -36.47
CA GLY A 152 17.67 4.82 -35.81
C GLY A 152 16.45 4.84 -34.89
N ASP A 153 16.31 3.80 -34.07
CA ASP A 153 15.38 3.79 -32.94
C ASP A 153 15.77 4.86 -31.90
N ALA A 154 14.79 5.37 -31.16
CA ALA A 154 15.01 6.34 -30.09
C ALA A 154 14.81 5.67 -28.72
N ALA A 155 15.76 5.77 -27.80
CA ALA A 155 15.64 5.11 -26.50
C ALA A 155 16.45 5.80 -25.40
N LEU A 156 15.91 5.76 -24.18
CA LEU A 156 16.49 6.34 -22.98
C LEU A 156 16.49 5.34 -21.83
N LEU A 157 17.59 5.31 -21.08
CA LEU A 157 17.69 4.64 -19.78
C LEU A 157 17.86 5.71 -18.70
N GLY A 158 16.98 5.71 -17.70
CA GLY A 158 17.01 6.68 -16.61
C GLY A 158 16.46 6.13 -15.31
N GLN A 159 16.29 6.97 -14.29
CA GLN A 159 15.67 6.61 -13.02
C GLN A 159 14.24 7.15 -12.94
N ALA A 160 13.30 6.31 -12.53
CA ALA A 160 11.90 6.67 -12.36
C ALA A 160 11.44 6.39 -10.92
N SER A 161 10.90 7.42 -10.28
CA SER A 161 10.22 7.31 -8.98
C SER A 161 8.73 7.02 -9.17
N GLY A 162 8.03 6.68 -8.09
CA GLY A 162 6.57 6.58 -8.10
C GLY A 162 5.89 7.84 -8.67
N GLY A 163 4.81 7.64 -9.43
CA GLY A 163 4.07 8.69 -10.14
C GLY A 163 3.72 8.31 -11.58
N THR A 164 3.10 9.24 -12.31
CA THR A 164 2.70 9.07 -13.71
C THR A 164 3.76 9.61 -14.67
N LEU A 165 4.06 8.83 -15.70
CA LEU A 165 4.95 9.18 -16.80
C LEU A 165 4.17 9.12 -18.10
N THR A 166 4.47 10.04 -19.02
CA THR A 166 3.88 10.02 -20.36
C THR A 166 4.99 10.11 -21.39
N ALA A 167 5.03 9.17 -22.33
CA ALA A 167 5.95 9.18 -23.44
C ALA A 167 5.21 9.50 -24.75
N HIS A 168 5.75 10.42 -25.53
CA HIS A 168 5.29 10.73 -26.87
C HIS A 168 6.29 10.15 -27.87
N CYS A 169 5.78 9.42 -28.86
CA CYS A 169 6.51 9.02 -30.05
C CYS A 169 5.93 9.78 -31.26
N SER A 170 6.74 10.67 -31.84
CA SER A 170 6.38 11.49 -33.00
C SER A 170 7.33 11.27 -34.18
N ALA A 171 6.88 11.63 -35.38
CA ALA A 171 7.67 11.55 -36.60
C ALA A 171 8.55 12.80 -36.77
N ALA A 172 9.86 12.70 -36.53
CA ALA A 172 10.78 13.85 -36.66
C ALA A 172 10.85 14.39 -38.11
N GLY A 173 10.84 13.49 -39.09
CA GLY A 173 10.80 13.82 -40.53
C GLY A 173 9.40 14.10 -41.10
N GLY A 174 8.37 14.18 -40.26
CA GLY A 174 6.99 14.49 -40.65
C GLY A 174 6.17 13.35 -41.28
N ALA A 175 6.84 12.31 -41.81
CA ALA A 175 6.16 11.13 -42.34
C ALA A 175 5.71 10.17 -41.22
N ALA A 176 4.40 9.96 -41.09
CA ALA A 176 3.84 9.01 -40.14
C ALA A 176 4.18 7.56 -40.51
N GLY A 177 4.23 6.68 -39.51
CA GLY A 177 4.47 5.24 -39.69
C GLY A 177 4.16 4.46 -38.42
N VAL A 178 4.35 3.15 -38.46
CA VAL A 178 4.14 2.28 -37.29
C VAL A 178 5.33 2.39 -36.35
N ALA A 179 5.08 2.64 -35.07
CA ALA A 179 6.08 2.64 -34.02
C ALA A 179 5.68 1.69 -32.88
N LEU A 180 6.67 1.23 -32.14
CA LEU A 180 6.52 0.46 -30.91
C LEU A 180 7.11 1.29 -29.76
N LEU A 181 6.26 1.74 -28.84
CA LEU A 181 6.61 2.53 -27.67
C LEU A 181 6.56 1.65 -26.42
N GLU A 182 7.64 1.57 -25.66
CA GLU A 182 7.80 0.58 -24.58
C GLU A 182 8.36 1.19 -23.30
N PHE A 183 7.92 0.65 -22.16
CA PHE A 183 8.45 0.91 -20.83
C PHE A 183 8.89 -0.42 -20.20
N TYR A 184 10.14 -0.48 -19.73
CA TYR A 184 10.69 -1.63 -19.03
C TYR A 184 11.25 -1.25 -17.67
N ASP A 185 10.88 -2.03 -16.65
CA ASP A 185 11.63 -2.06 -15.39
C ASP A 185 12.95 -2.83 -15.62
N ALA A 186 14.05 -2.07 -15.63
CA ALA A 186 15.40 -2.58 -15.85
C ALA A 186 16.11 -2.98 -14.54
N SER A 187 15.36 -3.18 -13.45
CA SER A 187 15.92 -3.58 -12.16
C SER A 187 16.49 -5.00 -12.18
N ALA A 188 17.66 -5.19 -11.56
CA ALA A 188 18.35 -6.47 -11.44
C ALA A 188 17.56 -7.50 -10.59
N ALA A 189 17.00 -7.01 -9.48
CA ALA A 189 16.13 -7.73 -8.55
C ALA A 189 15.38 -6.68 -7.72
N PRO A 190 14.25 -6.15 -8.21
CA PRO A 190 13.53 -5.10 -7.48
C PRO A 190 12.99 -5.67 -6.17
N ALA A 191 13.22 -4.96 -5.07
CA ALA A 191 12.60 -5.26 -3.78
C ALA A 191 11.07 -5.28 -3.94
N GLU A 192 10.35 -6.09 -3.15
CA GLU A 192 8.87 -6.11 -3.19
C GLU A 192 8.24 -4.73 -2.97
N THR A 193 8.95 -3.84 -2.27
CA THR A 193 8.53 -2.47 -1.98
C THR A 193 8.94 -1.45 -3.04
N ALA A 194 9.66 -1.83 -4.10
CA ALA A 194 10.08 -0.91 -5.15
C ALA A 194 8.89 -0.41 -5.99
N PRO A 195 9.01 0.74 -6.67
CA PRO A 195 7.97 1.21 -7.57
C PRO A 195 7.72 0.18 -8.68
N ARG A 196 6.45 -0.20 -8.89
CA ARG A 196 6.03 -1.16 -9.91
C ARG A 196 4.96 -0.58 -10.82
N PHE A 197 4.85 -1.09 -12.04
CA PHE A 197 3.77 -0.69 -12.93
C PHE A 197 2.42 -1.14 -12.38
N VAL A 198 1.45 -0.22 -12.38
CA VAL A 198 0.05 -0.49 -12.02
C VAL A 198 -0.91 -0.05 -13.11
N ASN A 199 -0.43 0.70 -14.10
CA ASN A 199 -1.23 1.18 -15.22
C ASN A 199 -0.37 1.35 -16.48
N LEU A 200 -0.98 1.02 -17.63
CA LEU A 200 -0.62 1.55 -18.94
C LEU A 200 -1.86 2.17 -19.59
N SER A 201 -1.66 3.30 -20.25
CA SER A 201 -2.60 3.87 -21.21
C SER A 201 -1.91 4.16 -22.54
N ALA A 202 -2.67 4.10 -23.63
CA ALA A 202 -2.16 4.33 -24.99
C ALA A 202 -3.21 5.05 -25.83
N ARG A 203 -2.92 6.28 -26.25
CA ARG A 203 -3.76 7.06 -27.16
C ARG A 203 -3.15 7.06 -28.54
N ALA A 204 -3.87 6.51 -29.51
CA ALA A 204 -3.44 6.46 -30.91
C ALA A 204 -4.64 6.44 -31.86
N ARG A 205 -4.40 6.76 -33.13
CA ARG A 205 -5.36 6.51 -34.20
C ARG A 205 -5.36 5.02 -34.52
N VAL A 206 -6.53 4.40 -34.42
CA VAL A 206 -6.77 2.99 -34.77
C VAL A 206 -7.07 2.89 -36.25
N GLU A 207 -6.33 2.02 -36.93
CA GLU A 207 -6.48 1.66 -38.34
C GLU A 207 -6.44 0.12 -38.49
N GLU A 208 -6.67 -0.38 -39.70
CA GLU A 208 -6.57 -1.81 -39.98
C GLU A 208 -5.12 -2.27 -40.24
N GLY A 209 -4.91 -3.60 -40.27
CA GLY A 209 -3.64 -4.19 -40.67
C GLY A 209 -2.48 -3.93 -39.70
N GLU A 210 -1.34 -3.47 -40.22
CA GLU A 210 -0.11 -3.26 -39.44
C GLU A 210 -0.21 -2.09 -38.45
N ALA A 211 -1.17 -1.18 -38.66
CA ALA A 211 -1.40 0.02 -37.84
C ALA A 211 -2.47 -0.17 -36.74
N LEU A 212 -2.90 -1.41 -36.49
CA LEU A 212 -3.78 -1.74 -35.37
C LEU A 212 -3.15 -1.31 -34.03
N LEU A 213 -3.96 -0.73 -33.13
CA LEU A 213 -3.52 -0.40 -31.77
C LEU A 213 -3.41 -1.68 -30.95
N VAL A 214 -2.18 -2.03 -30.57
CA VAL A 214 -1.88 -3.23 -29.78
C VAL A 214 -1.08 -2.83 -28.55
N ALA A 215 -1.64 -3.06 -27.37
CA ALA A 215 -0.94 -2.92 -26.09
C ALA A 215 -0.45 -4.30 -25.60
N GLY A 216 0.86 -4.48 -25.52
CA GLY A 216 1.49 -5.69 -24.97
C GLY A 216 1.83 -5.51 -23.49
N PHE A 217 1.72 -6.59 -22.70
CA PHE A 217 2.09 -6.58 -21.29
C PHE A 217 2.55 -7.95 -20.81
N VAL A 218 3.42 -7.95 -19.79
CA VAL A 218 3.97 -9.15 -19.16
C VAL A 218 3.66 -9.17 -17.68
N ILE A 219 3.03 -10.26 -17.23
CA ILE A 219 2.84 -10.58 -15.81
C ILE A 219 3.94 -11.56 -15.40
N ALA A 220 4.71 -11.20 -14.38
CA ALA A 220 5.76 -12.06 -13.82
C ALA A 220 5.57 -12.24 -12.30
N GLY A 221 6.14 -13.31 -11.73
CA GLY A 221 5.95 -13.70 -10.32
C GLY A 221 4.92 -14.82 -10.17
N GLU A 222 4.54 -15.12 -8.92
CA GLU A 222 3.59 -16.20 -8.60
C GLU A 222 2.18 -15.66 -8.33
N GLY A 223 1.16 -16.38 -8.79
CA GLY A 223 -0.25 -16.03 -8.60
C GLY A 223 -0.91 -15.43 -9.85
N ARG A 224 -1.99 -14.68 -9.63
CA ARG A 224 -2.78 -14.05 -10.69
C ARG A 224 -2.93 -12.55 -10.43
N VAL A 225 -2.98 -11.77 -11.49
CA VAL A 225 -3.25 -10.34 -11.45
C VAL A 225 -4.63 -10.08 -12.02
N THR A 226 -5.46 -9.30 -11.32
CA THR A 226 -6.74 -8.85 -11.86
C THR A 226 -6.52 -7.54 -12.61
N LEU A 227 -7.00 -7.45 -13.84
CA LEU A 227 -6.82 -6.33 -14.74
C LEU A 227 -8.16 -5.82 -15.24
N LEU A 228 -8.29 -4.49 -15.26
CA LEU A 228 -9.33 -3.78 -15.98
C LEU A 228 -8.73 -3.34 -17.32
N LEU A 229 -9.27 -3.89 -18.40
CA LEU A 229 -8.89 -3.60 -19.78
C LEU A 229 -9.97 -2.70 -20.38
N ARG A 230 -9.58 -1.61 -21.04
CA ARG A 230 -10.52 -0.66 -21.67
C ARG A 230 -10.09 -0.32 -23.09
N GLY A 231 -11.06 -0.21 -23.99
CA GLY A 231 -10.93 0.41 -25.30
C GLY A 231 -11.93 1.55 -25.40
N VAL A 232 -11.45 2.78 -25.23
CA VAL A 232 -12.30 3.96 -25.14
C VAL A 232 -12.28 4.72 -26.46
N GLY A 233 -13.46 4.91 -27.02
CA GLY A 233 -13.74 5.68 -28.23
C GLY A 233 -14.71 6.83 -27.90
N PRO A 234 -16.03 6.59 -27.84
CA PRO A 234 -17.03 7.60 -27.45
C PRO A 234 -16.73 8.31 -26.13
N GLY A 235 -16.19 7.60 -25.14
CA GLY A 235 -15.80 8.18 -23.85
C GLY A 235 -14.71 9.26 -23.95
N LEU A 236 -14.03 9.42 -25.09
CA LEU A 236 -13.08 10.51 -25.32
C LEU A 236 -13.75 11.87 -25.56
N ALA A 237 -15.03 11.90 -25.93
CA ALA A 237 -15.78 13.13 -26.16
C ALA A 237 -15.81 14.02 -24.89
N GLN A 238 -15.94 13.41 -23.71
CA GLN A 238 -15.96 14.13 -22.43
C GLN A 238 -14.60 14.75 -22.07
N LEU A 239 -13.52 14.32 -22.73
CA LEU A 239 -12.18 14.88 -22.60
C LEU A 239 -11.91 15.97 -23.66
N GLY A 240 -12.94 16.37 -24.42
CA GLY A 240 -12.83 17.39 -25.47
C GLY A 240 -12.18 16.90 -26.77
N LEU A 241 -12.00 15.58 -26.93
CA LEU A 241 -11.41 15.00 -28.14
C LEU A 241 -12.49 14.71 -29.19
N THR A 242 -12.15 14.94 -30.46
CA THR A 242 -13.02 14.67 -31.62
C THR A 242 -12.39 13.65 -32.56
N GLY A 243 -13.16 13.06 -33.47
CA GLY A 243 -12.65 12.07 -34.43
C GLY A 243 -12.25 10.74 -33.78
N PHE A 244 -12.83 10.44 -32.62
CA PHE A 244 -12.66 9.16 -31.93
C PHE A 244 -13.34 8.02 -32.66
N LEU A 245 -12.83 6.82 -32.43
CA LEU A 245 -13.39 5.57 -32.90
C LEU A 245 -14.80 5.41 -32.30
N ARG A 246 -15.83 5.27 -33.14
CA ARG A 246 -17.23 5.30 -32.66
C ARG A 246 -17.69 4.00 -32.02
N ASP A 247 -17.07 2.89 -32.39
CA ASP A 247 -17.44 1.55 -31.96
C ASP A 247 -16.17 0.70 -31.76
N PRO A 248 -15.43 0.92 -30.65
CA PRO A 248 -14.23 0.19 -30.31
C PRO A 248 -14.54 -1.25 -29.87
N VAL A 249 -13.80 -2.21 -30.43
CA VAL A 249 -13.79 -3.61 -29.99
C VAL A 249 -12.43 -3.92 -29.38
N ILE A 250 -12.41 -4.48 -28.18
CA ILE A 250 -11.20 -5.01 -27.56
C ILE A 250 -11.11 -6.53 -27.66
N GLU A 251 -9.89 -7.02 -27.84
CA GLU A 251 -9.57 -8.45 -27.75
C GLU A 251 -8.30 -8.69 -26.93
N LEU A 252 -8.43 -9.55 -25.94
CA LEU A 252 -7.30 -10.05 -25.15
C LEU A 252 -6.79 -11.34 -25.77
N HIS A 253 -5.48 -11.44 -25.97
CA HIS A 253 -4.81 -12.62 -26.52
C HIS A 253 -3.64 -13.09 -25.65
N ALA A 254 -3.36 -14.40 -25.66
CA ALA A 254 -2.15 -15.03 -25.12
C ALA A 254 -1.61 -16.07 -26.12
N GLY A 255 -0.32 -16.02 -26.45
CA GLY A 255 0.27 -16.95 -27.42
C GLY A 255 -0.35 -16.91 -28.84
N GLY A 256 -1.11 -15.87 -29.18
CA GLY A 256 -1.86 -15.74 -30.43
C GLY A 256 -3.29 -16.30 -30.38
N GLU A 257 -3.70 -16.89 -29.26
CA GLU A 257 -5.08 -17.31 -29.02
C GLU A 257 -5.88 -16.18 -28.35
N ARG A 258 -7.11 -15.95 -28.82
CA ARG A 258 -8.03 -14.96 -28.23
C ARG A 258 -8.66 -15.51 -26.96
N LEU A 259 -8.37 -14.89 -25.82
CA LEU A 259 -8.89 -15.26 -24.50
C LEU A 259 -10.24 -14.61 -24.18
N ALA A 260 -10.43 -13.35 -24.57
CA ALA A 260 -11.64 -12.58 -24.26
C ALA A 260 -11.85 -11.45 -25.26
N THR A 261 -13.09 -10.99 -25.40
CA THR A 261 -13.45 -9.83 -26.24
C THR A 261 -14.64 -9.09 -25.67
N ASN A 262 -14.73 -7.79 -25.94
CA ASN A 262 -15.87 -6.95 -25.63
C ASN A 262 -15.92 -5.76 -26.60
N ASP A 263 -17.11 -5.34 -26.97
CA ASP A 263 -17.39 -4.15 -27.77
C ASP A 263 -18.32 -3.16 -27.05
N ASN A 264 -19.05 -3.63 -26.02
CA ASN A 264 -19.93 -2.81 -25.20
C ASN A 264 -19.75 -3.12 -23.71
N TRP A 265 -19.22 -2.16 -22.95
CA TRP A 265 -18.80 -2.39 -21.56
C TRP A 265 -19.95 -2.62 -20.58
N ARG A 266 -21.20 -2.32 -20.96
CA ARG A 266 -22.40 -2.61 -20.15
C ARG A 266 -23.00 -3.99 -20.42
N ASP A 267 -22.54 -4.67 -21.46
CA ASP A 267 -23.09 -5.96 -21.91
C ASP A 267 -22.47 -7.12 -21.12
N HIS A 268 -22.62 -7.05 -19.80
CA HIS A 268 -22.21 -8.09 -18.85
C HIS A 268 -23.39 -8.51 -17.98
N ALA A 269 -23.32 -9.71 -17.40
CA ALA A 269 -24.25 -10.11 -16.35
C ALA A 269 -24.20 -9.09 -15.19
N ALA A 270 -25.34 -8.84 -14.53
CA ALA A 270 -25.46 -7.77 -13.52
C ALA A 270 -24.39 -7.83 -12.41
N THR A 271 -23.99 -9.03 -11.99
CA THR A 271 -22.93 -9.25 -10.99
C THR A 271 -21.54 -8.87 -11.50
N ASP A 272 -21.25 -9.12 -12.77
CA ASP A 272 -19.96 -8.80 -13.38
C ASP A 272 -19.87 -7.33 -13.77
N LEU A 273 -20.99 -6.73 -14.19
CA LEU A 273 -21.09 -5.29 -14.40
C LEU A 273 -20.81 -4.51 -13.10
N ALA A 274 -21.38 -4.92 -11.97
CA ALA A 274 -21.11 -4.28 -10.68
C ALA A 274 -19.62 -4.36 -10.27
N ARG A 275 -18.97 -5.49 -10.55
CA ARG A 275 -17.52 -5.66 -10.30
C ARG A 275 -16.68 -4.78 -11.23
N LEU A 276 -17.07 -4.67 -12.50
CA LEU A 276 -16.41 -3.83 -13.48
C LEU A 276 -16.53 -2.34 -13.11
N GLU A 277 -17.71 -1.89 -12.67
CA GLU A 277 -17.94 -0.52 -12.18
C GLU A 277 -17.13 -0.21 -10.91
N GLU A 278 -17.05 -1.15 -9.97
CA GLU A 278 -16.18 -1.03 -8.79
C GLU A 278 -14.71 -0.97 -9.18
N ALA A 279 -14.26 -1.82 -10.10
CA ALA A 279 -12.89 -1.82 -10.59
C ALA A 279 -12.52 -0.48 -11.23
N GLN A 280 -13.40 0.08 -12.07
CA GLN A 280 -13.23 1.41 -12.66
C GLN A 280 -13.06 2.50 -11.59
N ARG A 281 -13.88 2.49 -10.53
CA ARG A 281 -13.72 3.43 -9.41
C ARG A 281 -12.41 3.20 -8.63
N THR A 282 -12.08 1.95 -8.35
CA THR A 282 -10.90 1.55 -7.57
C THR A 282 -9.61 2.04 -8.22
N VAL A 283 -9.51 1.91 -9.54
CA VAL A 283 -8.30 2.32 -10.29
C VAL A 283 -8.28 3.81 -10.66
N GLY A 284 -9.30 4.58 -10.24
CA GLY A 284 -9.41 6.02 -10.56
C GLY A 284 -9.68 6.32 -12.04
N ALA A 285 -10.19 5.34 -12.78
CA ALA A 285 -10.55 5.51 -14.19
C ALA A 285 -11.76 6.45 -14.33
N PHE A 286 -11.70 7.37 -15.29
CA PHE A 286 -12.83 8.25 -15.58
C PHE A 286 -14.06 7.42 -16.03
N ALA A 287 -15.26 7.90 -15.70
CA ALA A 287 -16.49 7.19 -16.00
C ALA A 287 -16.73 7.05 -17.52
N LEU A 288 -17.15 5.86 -17.96
CA LEU A 288 -17.65 5.65 -19.32
C LEU A 288 -19.12 6.05 -19.39
N ALA A 289 -19.48 6.86 -20.39
CA ALA A 289 -20.85 7.25 -20.67
C ALA A 289 -21.42 6.38 -21.80
N GLY A 290 -22.70 6.01 -21.73
CA GLY A 290 -23.33 5.16 -22.76
C GLY A 290 -22.70 3.76 -22.91
N THR A 291 -23.04 3.01 -23.95
CA THR A 291 -22.62 1.61 -24.12
C THR A 291 -21.46 1.42 -25.09
N GLY A 292 -21.21 2.38 -25.99
CA GLY A 292 -20.30 2.22 -27.13
C GLY A 292 -18.80 2.32 -26.82
N ASP A 293 -18.38 2.12 -25.57
CA ASP A 293 -16.97 1.88 -25.23
C ASP A 293 -16.82 0.41 -24.81
N ALA A 294 -15.62 -0.14 -24.89
CA ALA A 294 -15.38 -1.53 -24.52
C ALA A 294 -14.60 -1.66 -23.21
N ALA A 295 -14.97 -2.62 -22.36
CA ALA A 295 -14.21 -2.96 -21.16
C ALA A 295 -14.35 -4.43 -20.74
N LEU A 296 -13.28 -4.96 -20.16
CA LEU A 296 -13.19 -6.30 -19.60
C LEU A 296 -12.52 -6.26 -18.22
N LEU A 297 -13.03 -7.06 -17.28
CA LEU A 297 -12.37 -7.38 -16.03
C LEU A 297 -11.88 -8.83 -16.08
N VAL A 298 -10.57 -9.05 -16.07
CA VAL A 298 -9.97 -10.38 -16.21
C VAL A 298 -8.98 -10.66 -15.09
N SER A 299 -8.85 -11.92 -14.68
CA SER A 299 -7.77 -12.37 -13.81
C SER A 299 -6.84 -13.25 -14.61
N LEU A 300 -5.54 -12.92 -14.68
CA LEU A 300 -4.57 -13.58 -15.55
C LEU A 300 -3.37 -14.10 -14.73
N PRO A 301 -2.88 -15.33 -14.98
CA PRO A 301 -1.65 -15.82 -14.37
C PRO A 301 -0.42 -15.13 -14.99
N ALA A 302 0.76 -15.43 -14.44
CA ALA A 302 2.02 -15.05 -15.07
C ALA A 302 2.09 -15.50 -16.54
N GLY A 303 2.54 -14.61 -17.41
CA GLY A 303 2.51 -14.84 -18.85
C GLY A 303 2.60 -13.54 -19.67
N THR A 304 2.57 -13.74 -20.98
CA THR A 304 2.69 -12.70 -22.01
C THR A 304 1.34 -12.52 -22.70
N TYR A 305 0.84 -11.29 -22.72
CA TYR A 305 -0.50 -10.97 -23.21
C TYR A 305 -0.49 -9.75 -24.13
N THR A 306 -1.48 -9.67 -25.02
CA THR A 306 -1.74 -8.47 -25.83
C THR A 306 -3.22 -8.09 -25.79
N LEU A 307 -3.50 -6.82 -25.56
CA LEU A 307 -4.79 -6.19 -25.77
C LEU A 307 -4.81 -5.49 -27.13
N GLN A 308 -5.70 -5.92 -28.02
CA GLN A 308 -5.92 -5.28 -29.31
C GLN A 308 -7.15 -4.39 -29.25
N VAL A 309 -7.07 -3.20 -29.84
CA VAL A 309 -8.22 -2.30 -30.03
C VAL A 309 -8.42 -2.07 -31.51
N ARG A 310 -9.59 -2.46 -32.03
CA ARG A 310 -9.99 -2.24 -33.42
C ARG A 310 -11.35 -1.53 -33.49
N GLY A 311 -11.70 -0.99 -34.65
CA GLY A 311 -13.07 -0.60 -34.93
C GLY A 311 -13.94 -1.78 -35.32
N ASN A 312 -15.19 -1.78 -34.87
CA ASN A 312 -16.21 -2.63 -35.44
C ASN A 312 -16.43 -2.25 -36.92
N ALA A 313 -16.73 -3.25 -37.76
CA ALA A 313 -16.94 -3.08 -39.20
C ALA A 313 -15.85 -2.23 -39.91
N ALA A 314 -14.58 -2.45 -39.58
CA ALA A 314 -13.42 -1.76 -40.19
C ALA A 314 -13.37 -0.24 -39.95
N SER A 315 -14.07 0.27 -38.93
CA SER A 315 -14.03 1.70 -38.61
C SER A 315 -12.66 2.13 -38.08
N THR A 316 -12.29 3.38 -38.37
CA THR A 316 -11.03 4.00 -37.93
C THR A 316 -11.31 5.24 -37.09
N GLY A 317 -10.37 5.61 -36.23
CA GLY A 317 -10.53 6.79 -35.38
C GLY A 317 -9.59 6.78 -34.18
N LEU A 318 -9.60 7.87 -33.41
CA LEU A 318 -8.81 7.96 -32.19
C LEU A 318 -9.38 7.03 -31.10
N ALA A 319 -8.55 6.20 -30.50
CA ALA A 319 -8.94 5.40 -29.34
C ALA A 319 -7.90 5.52 -28.21
N LEU A 320 -8.34 5.18 -27.02
CA LEU A 320 -7.52 5.04 -25.83
C LEU A 320 -7.61 3.59 -25.34
N ALA A 321 -6.50 2.86 -25.43
CA ALA A 321 -6.37 1.54 -24.83
C ALA A 321 -5.81 1.69 -23.42
N GLU A 322 -6.41 1.03 -22.43
CA GLU A 322 -5.92 1.09 -21.05
C GLU A 322 -5.87 -0.30 -20.41
N ILE A 323 -4.81 -0.55 -19.66
CA ILE A 323 -4.61 -1.74 -18.85
C ILE A 323 -4.33 -1.23 -17.44
N HIS A 324 -5.31 -1.38 -16.57
CA HIS A 324 -5.15 -1.08 -15.16
C HIS A 324 -4.98 -2.39 -14.42
N GLU A 325 -3.94 -2.47 -13.61
CA GLU A 325 -3.94 -3.44 -12.54
C GLU A 325 -5.07 -3.07 -11.57
N VAL A 326 -6.13 -3.86 -11.59
CA VAL A 326 -7.09 -3.91 -10.50
C VAL A 326 -6.42 -4.75 -9.43
N SER A 327 -5.37 -4.17 -8.84
CA SER A 327 -5.07 -4.54 -7.49
C SER A 327 -6.41 -4.28 -6.79
N ARG A 328 -7.05 -5.32 -6.23
CA ARG A 328 -7.66 -5.07 -4.93
C ARG A 328 -6.47 -4.59 -4.14
N GLY A 329 -6.26 -3.26 -4.09
CA GLY A 329 -5.02 -2.65 -3.61
C GLY A 329 -4.64 -3.46 -2.39
N ALA A 330 -3.45 -4.09 -2.42
CA ALA A 330 -3.07 -5.14 -1.48
C ALA A 330 -3.74 -4.82 -0.14
N PHE A 331 -4.74 -5.63 0.24
CA PHE A 331 -5.83 -5.21 1.13
C PHE A 331 -5.34 -4.14 2.11
N ASP A 332 -5.90 -2.92 2.01
CA ASP A 332 -5.42 -1.78 2.78
C ASP A 332 -5.77 -1.97 4.26
N ALA A 333 -4.99 -2.80 4.93
CA ALA A 333 -5.13 -3.13 6.34
C ALA A 333 -4.98 -1.87 7.19
N ALA A 334 -4.16 -0.90 6.77
CA ALA A 334 -4.03 0.37 7.45
C ALA A 334 -5.32 1.20 7.37
N GLY A 335 -5.92 1.29 6.18
CA GLY A 335 -7.22 1.92 5.96
C GLY A 335 -8.35 1.27 6.76
N ALA A 336 -8.39 -0.07 6.81
CA ALA A 336 -9.36 -0.83 7.61
C ALA A 336 -9.19 -0.55 9.11
N VAL A 337 -7.97 -0.71 9.64
CA VAL A 337 -7.59 -0.37 11.03
C VAL A 337 -8.03 1.05 11.38
N ASN A 338 -7.72 2.02 10.53
CA ASN A 338 -8.05 3.42 10.77
C ASN A 338 -9.56 3.67 10.79
N GLY A 339 -10.29 3.07 9.85
CA GLY A 339 -11.74 3.22 9.74
C GLY A 339 -12.46 2.68 10.96
N VAL A 340 -12.15 1.43 11.36
CA VAL A 340 -12.76 0.79 12.53
C VAL A 340 -12.37 1.50 13.81
N GLY A 341 -11.10 1.92 13.93
CA GLY A 341 -10.62 2.71 15.05
C GLY A 341 -11.44 3.99 15.26
N LEU A 342 -11.70 4.74 14.20
CA LEU A 342 -12.51 5.95 14.25
C LEU A 342 -13.98 5.66 14.61
N ASP A 343 -14.56 4.63 14.02
CA ASP A 343 -15.96 4.26 14.26
C ASP A 343 -16.17 3.83 15.73
N LEU A 344 -15.27 3.01 16.27
CA LEU A 344 -15.30 2.61 17.67
C LEU A 344 -14.97 3.77 18.62
N TYR A 345 -13.97 4.58 18.30
CA TYR A 345 -13.64 5.76 19.09
C TYR A 345 -14.85 6.68 19.25
N ARG A 346 -15.61 6.93 18.18
CA ARG A 346 -16.84 7.75 18.25
C ARG A 346 -17.90 7.16 19.17
N GLN A 347 -18.15 5.84 19.06
CA GLN A 347 -19.11 5.16 19.93
C GLN A 347 -18.72 5.29 21.40
N LEU A 348 -17.43 5.12 21.72
CA LEU A 348 -16.92 5.22 23.09
C LEU A 348 -16.90 6.66 23.60
N ALA A 349 -16.46 7.61 22.77
CA ALA A 349 -16.39 9.03 23.11
C ALA A 349 -17.77 9.62 23.41
N ALA A 350 -18.83 9.15 22.73
CA ALA A 350 -20.20 9.57 22.98
C ALA A 350 -20.70 9.20 24.38
N VAL A 351 -20.22 8.09 24.96
CA VAL A 351 -20.61 7.62 26.30
C VAL A 351 -19.83 8.35 27.41
N GLN A 352 -18.60 8.80 27.13
CA GLN A 352 -17.72 9.43 28.10
C GLN A 352 -17.13 10.75 27.56
N PRO A 353 -17.94 11.79 27.34
CA PRO A 353 -17.52 12.97 26.59
C PRO A 353 -16.47 13.83 27.31
N THR A 354 -16.36 13.76 28.64
CA THR A 354 -15.44 14.63 29.40
C THR A 354 -14.18 13.93 29.89
N GLN A 355 -14.06 12.62 29.68
CA GLN A 355 -12.95 11.82 30.18
C GLN A 355 -11.85 11.63 29.13
N ASN A 356 -10.63 11.37 29.62
CA ASN A 356 -9.57 10.84 28.78
C ASN A 356 -10.06 9.53 28.15
N LEU A 357 -9.79 9.35 26.86
CA LEU A 357 -10.17 8.14 26.14
C LEU A 357 -9.01 7.77 25.23
N VAL A 358 -8.59 6.50 25.28
CA VAL A 358 -7.55 5.98 24.41
C VAL A 358 -7.99 4.61 23.91
N VAL A 359 -7.82 4.40 22.61
CA VAL A 359 -8.04 3.11 21.96
C VAL A 359 -6.82 2.76 21.13
N SER A 360 -6.63 1.47 20.88
CA SER A 360 -5.64 1.00 19.91
C SER A 360 -6.39 0.37 18.74
N PRO A 361 -6.60 1.12 17.64
CA PRO A 361 -7.26 0.58 16.46
C PRO A 361 -6.58 -0.68 15.94
N TYR A 362 -5.25 -0.67 15.85
CA TYR A 362 -4.47 -1.82 15.40
C TYR A 362 -4.71 -3.08 16.25
N SER A 363 -4.72 -2.94 17.57
CA SER A 363 -4.94 -4.04 18.51
C SER A 363 -6.34 -4.64 18.39
N ILE A 364 -7.36 -3.77 18.37
CA ILE A 364 -8.77 -4.17 18.27
C ILE A 364 -9.01 -4.88 16.94
N GLU A 365 -8.57 -4.28 15.84
CA GLU A 365 -8.79 -4.83 14.51
C GLU A 365 -8.07 -6.16 14.32
N SER A 366 -6.84 -6.29 14.84
CA SER A 366 -6.09 -7.54 14.80
C SER A 366 -6.83 -8.66 15.53
N ALA A 367 -7.43 -8.39 16.69
CA ALA A 367 -8.21 -9.38 17.43
C ALA A 367 -9.51 -9.76 16.70
N LEU A 368 -10.22 -8.77 16.15
CA LEU A 368 -11.48 -8.98 15.44
C LEU A 368 -11.27 -9.68 14.09
N ALA A 369 -10.12 -9.50 13.44
CA ALA A 369 -9.72 -10.23 12.25
C ALA A 369 -9.58 -11.75 12.50
N LEU A 370 -9.12 -12.17 13.70
CA LEU A 370 -9.07 -13.59 14.08
C LEU A 370 -10.47 -14.18 14.22
N ALA A 371 -11.38 -13.44 14.84
CA ALA A 371 -12.78 -13.84 14.93
C ALA A 371 -13.44 -13.92 13.54
N TYR A 372 -13.18 -12.92 12.68
CA TYR A 372 -13.67 -12.85 11.31
C TYR A 372 -13.21 -14.05 10.45
N ALA A 373 -11.95 -14.46 10.59
CA ALA A 373 -11.42 -15.63 9.89
C ALA A 373 -12.20 -16.92 10.22
N GLY A 374 -12.76 -17.00 11.43
CA GLY A 374 -13.61 -18.09 11.90
C GLY A 374 -15.10 -17.95 11.61
N ALA A 375 -15.56 -16.78 11.16
CA ALA A 375 -16.96 -16.51 10.85
C ALA A 375 -17.35 -17.00 9.46
N ASP A 376 -18.63 -17.37 9.30
CA ASP A 376 -19.23 -17.72 8.01
C ASP A 376 -20.61 -17.06 7.79
N GLY A 377 -21.13 -17.17 6.57
CA GLY A 377 -22.44 -16.67 6.17
C GLY A 377 -22.67 -15.19 6.53
N ALA A 378 -23.86 -14.88 7.01
CA ALA A 378 -24.23 -13.50 7.32
C ALA A 378 -23.45 -12.89 8.51
N THR A 379 -22.99 -13.72 9.46
CA THR A 379 -22.06 -13.28 10.52
C THR A 379 -20.77 -12.74 9.90
N ARG A 380 -20.19 -13.47 8.95
CA ARG A 380 -19.00 -13.04 8.20
C ARG A 380 -19.27 -11.77 7.40
N THR A 381 -20.42 -11.66 6.74
CA THR A 381 -20.78 -10.47 5.96
C THR A 381 -20.91 -9.21 6.82
N GLU A 382 -21.56 -9.30 7.99
CA GLU A 382 -21.67 -8.19 8.94
C GLU A 382 -20.28 -7.72 9.42
N MET A 383 -19.45 -8.69 9.82
CA MET A 383 -18.08 -8.42 10.25
C MET A 383 -17.25 -7.81 9.12
N ALA A 384 -17.25 -8.37 7.91
CA ALA A 384 -16.50 -7.82 6.78
C ALA A 384 -16.87 -6.36 6.49
N ARG A 385 -18.17 -6.03 6.52
CA ARG A 385 -18.66 -4.68 6.27
C ARG A 385 -18.21 -3.68 7.33
N VAL A 386 -18.38 -4.04 8.62
CA VAL A 386 -18.06 -3.13 9.73
C VAL A 386 -16.55 -3.01 9.92
N LEU A 387 -15.84 -4.14 9.84
CA LEU A 387 -14.40 -4.22 10.02
C LEU A 387 -13.62 -3.79 8.76
N ARG A 388 -14.32 -3.64 7.62
CA ARG A 388 -13.73 -3.26 6.32
C ARG A 388 -12.70 -4.31 5.84
N LEU A 389 -12.95 -5.58 6.15
CA LEU A 389 -12.06 -6.70 5.86
C LEU A 389 -12.38 -7.33 4.49
N PRO A 390 -11.38 -7.91 3.79
CA PRO A 390 -11.60 -8.53 2.49
C PRO A 390 -12.32 -9.86 2.65
N ALA A 391 -13.07 -10.27 1.62
CA ALA A 391 -13.75 -11.56 1.62
C ALA A 391 -12.75 -12.74 1.64
N GLU A 392 -11.62 -12.58 0.95
CA GLU A 392 -10.57 -13.60 0.78
C GLU A 392 -9.61 -13.63 1.98
N ASP A 393 -9.47 -14.81 2.58
CA ASP A 393 -8.58 -15.04 3.72
C ASP A 393 -7.11 -14.76 3.40
N ALA A 394 -6.66 -15.03 2.16
CA ALA A 394 -5.30 -14.77 1.74
C ALA A 394 -4.98 -13.26 1.74
N ALA A 395 -5.92 -12.41 1.29
CA ALA A 395 -5.75 -10.97 1.29
C ALA A 395 -5.70 -10.42 2.72
N LEU A 396 -6.55 -10.96 3.61
CA LEU A 396 -6.54 -10.64 5.03
C LEU A 396 -5.18 -10.95 5.67
N GLN A 397 -4.67 -12.17 5.46
CA GLN A 397 -3.36 -12.60 5.99
C GLN A 397 -2.24 -11.69 5.47
N VAL A 398 -2.15 -11.50 4.15
CA VAL A 398 -1.09 -10.69 3.54
C VAL A 398 -1.14 -9.24 4.02
N GLY A 399 -2.32 -8.63 4.17
CA GLY A 399 -2.45 -7.24 4.62
C GLY A 399 -1.97 -7.04 6.07
N PHE A 400 -2.45 -7.87 7.01
CA PHE A 400 -2.03 -7.76 8.42
C PHE A 400 -0.58 -8.20 8.64
N ALA A 401 -0.11 -9.25 7.94
CA ALA A 401 1.29 -9.65 7.98
C ALA A 401 2.21 -8.57 7.41
N GLY A 402 1.82 -7.92 6.31
CA GLY A 402 2.56 -6.79 5.73
C GLY A 402 2.67 -5.61 6.70
N LEU A 403 1.56 -5.24 7.37
CA LEU A 403 1.57 -4.19 8.37
C LEU A 403 2.44 -4.54 9.59
N ARG A 404 2.39 -5.80 10.04
CA ARG A 404 3.24 -6.33 11.10
C ARG A 404 4.72 -6.23 10.75
N THR A 405 5.10 -6.76 9.59
CA THR A 405 6.48 -6.72 9.08
C THR A 405 6.99 -5.29 8.95
N ALA A 406 6.17 -4.35 8.49
CA ALA A 406 6.56 -2.95 8.38
C ALA A 406 6.88 -2.33 9.76
N LEU A 407 6.07 -2.62 10.79
CA LEU A 407 6.32 -2.15 12.15
C LEU A 407 7.57 -2.83 12.77
N ASP A 408 7.78 -4.12 12.51
CA ASP A 408 8.99 -4.85 12.92
C ASP A 408 10.25 -4.24 12.28
N GLN A 409 10.16 -3.83 11.01
CA GLN A 409 11.23 -3.13 10.32
C GLN A 409 11.54 -1.77 10.95
N VAL A 410 10.52 -0.99 11.32
CA VAL A 410 10.71 0.30 12.02
C VAL A 410 11.48 0.11 13.34
N ALA A 411 11.14 -0.91 14.12
CA ALA A 411 11.85 -1.22 15.36
C ALA A 411 13.29 -1.71 15.11
N ALA A 412 13.52 -2.50 14.05
CA ALA A 412 14.85 -2.92 13.65
C ALA A 412 15.73 -1.72 13.20
N ASP A 413 15.15 -0.78 12.46
CA ASP A 413 15.84 0.43 12.00
C ASP A 413 16.20 1.34 13.17
N SER A 414 15.26 1.52 14.10
CA SER A 414 15.46 2.27 15.35
C SER A 414 16.60 1.68 16.19
N ARG A 415 16.71 0.35 16.29
CA ARG A 415 17.84 -0.33 16.95
C ARG A 415 19.19 0.00 16.31
N ARG A 416 19.29 -0.08 14.98
CA ARG A 416 20.55 0.24 14.28
C ARG A 416 20.96 1.70 14.51
N LEU A 417 19.98 2.61 14.57
CA LEU A 417 20.23 4.02 14.88
C LEU A 417 20.64 4.24 16.33
N ALA A 418 19.98 3.58 17.29
CA ALA A 418 20.34 3.62 18.71
C ALA A 418 21.78 3.13 18.96
N GLU A 419 22.17 2.03 18.32
CA GLU A 419 23.55 1.52 18.35
C GLU A 419 24.56 2.51 17.75
N ALA A 420 24.23 3.13 16.62
CA ALA A 420 25.08 4.14 15.99
C ALA A 420 25.25 5.39 16.88
N ARG A 421 24.17 5.89 17.49
CA ARG A 421 24.20 7.03 18.42
C ARG A 421 24.99 6.71 19.70
N THR A 422 24.85 5.49 20.23
CA THR A 422 25.66 5.01 21.36
C THR A 422 27.15 5.02 21.03
N LYS A 423 27.55 4.52 19.86
CA LYS A 423 28.95 4.59 19.38
C LYS A 423 29.44 6.03 19.19
N ALA A 424 28.55 6.94 18.82
CA ALA A 424 28.83 8.37 18.66
C ALA A 424 28.80 9.16 20.00
N GLY A 425 28.63 8.50 21.15
CA GLY A 425 28.65 9.14 22.48
C GLY A 425 27.34 9.77 22.92
N THR A 426 26.22 9.50 22.23
CA THR A 426 24.88 10.00 22.58
C THR A 426 23.90 8.82 22.74
N PRO A 427 24.04 8.00 23.79
CA PRO A 427 23.25 6.78 23.95
C PRO A 427 21.74 7.09 24.03
N THR A 428 20.96 6.26 23.36
CA THR A 428 19.49 6.33 23.38
C THR A 428 18.93 4.92 23.32
N ASP A 429 17.79 4.69 23.95
CA ASP A 429 17.08 3.43 23.82
C ASP A 429 16.52 3.28 22.40
N PRO A 430 16.38 2.06 21.87
CA PRO A 430 15.65 1.83 20.64
C PRO A 430 14.13 1.89 20.83
N LEU A 431 13.40 2.06 19.73
CA LEU A 431 11.98 1.78 19.70
C LEU A 431 11.72 0.29 19.94
N GLU A 432 10.86 0.00 20.90
CA GLU A 432 10.40 -1.34 21.24
C GLU A 432 8.90 -1.41 21.03
N TRP A 433 8.46 -2.41 20.28
CA TRP A 433 7.05 -2.67 20.12
C TRP A 433 6.82 -4.19 20.18
N SER A 434 5.66 -4.58 20.69
CA SER A 434 5.24 -5.97 20.72
C SER A 434 3.74 -6.02 20.60
N ALA A 435 3.25 -6.71 19.57
CA ALA A 435 1.88 -7.17 19.50
C ALA A 435 1.86 -8.70 19.60
N ALA A 436 1.07 -9.25 20.51
CA ALA A 436 0.92 -10.67 20.71
C ALA A 436 -0.55 -11.06 20.58
N ASN A 437 -0.83 -12.04 19.73
CA ASN A 437 -2.14 -12.66 19.59
C ASN A 437 -2.11 -14.03 20.26
N ARG A 438 -3.16 -14.39 21.01
CA ARG A 438 -3.33 -15.74 21.53
C ARG A 438 -4.80 -16.13 21.58
N LEU A 439 -5.04 -17.43 21.36
CA LEU A 439 -6.35 -18.05 21.49
C LEU A 439 -6.33 -19.00 22.68
N PHE A 440 -7.25 -18.81 23.62
CA PHE A 440 -7.42 -19.70 24.77
C PHE A 440 -8.72 -20.48 24.60
N SER A 441 -8.63 -21.79 24.53
CA SER A 441 -9.75 -22.67 24.15
C SER A 441 -10.17 -23.60 25.27
N GLN A 442 -11.45 -23.94 25.35
CA GLN A 442 -11.94 -24.96 26.27
C GLN A 442 -11.31 -26.33 25.97
N SER A 443 -10.67 -26.93 26.98
CA SER A 443 -10.16 -28.29 26.92
C SER A 443 -11.27 -29.29 26.64
N GLY A 444 -11.01 -30.23 25.72
CA GLY A 444 -11.99 -31.23 25.27
C GLY A 444 -13.03 -30.72 24.27
N TYR A 445 -12.97 -29.45 23.84
CA TYR A 445 -13.83 -28.92 22.79
C TYR A 445 -13.22 -29.15 21.40
N THR A 446 -14.02 -29.60 20.44
CA THR A 446 -13.54 -29.95 19.10
C THR A 446 -13.46 -28.72 18.19
N PHE A 447 -12.24 -28.27 17.90
CA PHE A 447 -11.96 -27.23 16.92
C PHE A 447 -11.64 -27.84 15.56
N ARG A 448 -11.87 -27.09 14.48
CA ARG A 448 -11.54 -27.50 13.12
C ARG A 448 -10.06 -27.26 12.83
N GLU A 449 -9.36 -28.31 12.40
CA GLU A 449 -7.94 -28.24 12.06
C GLU A 449 -7.59 -27.14 11.03
N PRO A 450 -8.39 -26.89 9.97
CA PRO A 450 -8.12 -25.78 9.06
C PRO A 450 -8.06 -24.40 9.73
N PHE A 451 -8.88 -24.18 10.78
CA PHE A 451 -8.84 -22.94 11.55
C PHE A 451 -7.62 -22.88 12.46
N LEU A 452 -7.27 -23.99 13.11
CA LEU A 452 -6.07 -24.08 13.95
C LEU A 452 -4.79 -23.79 13.13
N ALA A 453 -4.67 -24.40 11.95
CA ALA A 453 -3.58 -24.17 11.02
C ALA A 453 -3.53 -22.71 10.56
N LEU A 454 -4.69 -22.12 10.20
CA LEU A 454 -4.79 -20.72 9.80
C LEU A 454 -4.28 -19.75 10.89
N MET A 455 -4.65 -19.97 12.15
CA MET A 455 -4.20 -19.09 13.24
C MET A 455 -2.71 -19.24 13.53
N ARG A 456 -2.19 -20.48 13.51
CA ARG A 456 -0.76 -20.77 13.74
C ARG A 456 0.11 -20.21 12.62
N ASP A 457 -0.24 -20.53 11.38
CA ASP A 457 0.62 -20.31 10.22
C ASP A 457 0.36 -18.94 9.56
N GLY A 458 -0.87 -18.42 9.65
CA GLY A 458 -1.28 -17.17 9.01
C GLY A 458 -1.35 -15.94 9.93
N PHE A 459 -1.60 -16.12 11.23
CA PHE A 459 -1.78 -15.01 12.19
C PHE A 459 -0.77 -15.00 13.35
N ALA A 460 0.13 -15.99 13.40
CA ALA A 460 1.08 -16.19 14.51
C ALA A 460 0.40 -16.16 15.89
N ALA A 461 -0.79 -16.75 15.97
CA ALA A 461 -1.66 -16.73 17.14
C ALA A 461 -1.86 -18.17 17.65
N PRO A 462 -0.97 -18.68 18.53
CA PRO A 462 -1.05 -20.05 19.00
C PRO A 462 -2.28 -20.29 19.90
N PHE A 463 -2.70 -21.55 19.96
CA PHE A 463 -3.77 -22.02 20.84
C PHE A 463 -3.22 -22.53 22.16
N GLU A 464 -3.95 -22.25 23.24
CA GLU A 464 -3.71 -22.78 24.56
C GLU A 464 -5.01 -23.36 25.15
N ALA A 465 -5.00 -24.64 25.50
CA ALA A 465 -6.16 -25.30 26.09
C ALA A 465 -6.27 -25.00 27.59
N MET A 466 -7.46 -24.60 28.03
CA MET A 466 -7.79 -24.26 29.41
C MET A 466 -9.15 -24.85 29.80
N ASP A 467 -9.40 -25.08 31.09
CA ASP A 467 -10.70 -25.58 31.55
C ASP A 467 -11.60 -24.44 32.06
N PHE A 468 -12.35 -23.82 31.16
CA PHE A 468 -13.35 -22.80 31.51
C PHE A 468 -14.62 -23.41 32.10
N ARG A 469 -15.03 -24.60 31.63
CA ARG A 469 -16.30 -25.23 31.96
C ARG A 469 -16.39 -25.62 33.44
N SER A 470 -15.37 -26.28 33.97
CA SER A 470 -15.43 -26.78 35.35
C SER A 470 -14.94 -25.75 36.37
N ASN A 471 -14.05 -24.83 35.96
CA ASN A 471 -13.46 -23.84 36.85
C ASN A 471 -12.97 -22.60 36.08
N PRO A 472 -13.82 -21.59 35.83
CA PRO A 472 -13.49 -20.46 34.94
C PRO A 472 -12.48 -19.44 35.53
N GLU A 473 -12.30 -19.39 36.85
CA GLU A 473 -11.45 -18.38 37.50
C GLU A 473 -9.94 -18.60 37.34
N PRO A 474 -9.36 -19.81 37.48
CA PRO A 474 -7.95 -20.04 37.17
C PRO A 474 -7.56 -19.69 35.74
N PRO A 475 -8.31 -20.09 34.68
CA PRO A 475 -8.06 -19.62 33.32
C PRO A 475 -8.11 -18.09 33.18
N ARG A 476 -9.07 -17.42 33.81
CA ARG A 476 -9.15 -15.94 33.81
C ARG A 476 -7.88 -15.31 34.35
N ARG A 477 -7.38 -15.79 35.51
CA ARG A 477 -6.13 -15.31 36.10
C ARG A 477 -4.92 -15.63 35.23
N ALA A 478 -4.87 -16.80 34.61
CA ALA A 478 -3.78 -17.18 33.70
C ALA A 478 -3.73 -16.27 32.46
N ILE A 479 -4.89 -15.97 31.86
CA ILE A 479 -5.00 -15.07 30.72
C ILE A 479 -4.56 -13.65 31.11
N ASN A 480 -5.02 -13.14 32.25
CA ASN A 480 -4.60 -11.82 32.73
C ASN A 480 -3.10 -11.74 33.05
N ALA A 481 -2.52 -12.79 33.64
CA ALA A 481 -1.08 -12.87 33.88
C ALA A 481 -0.28 -12.89 32.58
N TRP A 482 -0.77 -13.60 31.56
CA TRP A 482 -0.15 -13.58 30.23
C TRP A 482 -0.20 -12.19 29.59
N VAL A 483 -1.35 -11.50 29.63
CA VAL A 483 -1.48 -10.12 29.13
C VAL A 483 -0.54 -9.18 29.89
N GLU A 484 -0.47 -9.33 31.21
CA GLU A 484 0.42 -8.52 32.05
C GLU A 484 1.89 -8.71 31.65
N GLU A 485 2.33 -9.94 31.40
CA GLU A 485 3.67 -10.23 30.90
C GLU A 485 3.93 -9.60 29.52
N GLN A 486 3.03 -9.82 28.56
CA GLN A 486 3.18 -9.29 27.18
C GLN A 486 3.18 -7.75 27.15
N THR A 487 2.59 -7.10 28.15
CA THR A 487 2.53 -5.65 28.26
C THR A 487 3.46 -5.05 29.30
N ARG A 488 4.44 -5.83 29.80
CA ARG A 488 5.41 -5.39 30.81
C ARG A 488 4.76 -4.75 32.05
N ARG A 489 3.68 -5.39 32.51
CA ARG A 489 2.88 -5.00 33.68
C ARG A 489 2.09 -3.69 33.54
N ARG A 490 1.91 -3.20 32.31
CA ARG A 490 1.15 -1.97 32.05
C ARG A 490 -0.35 -2.21 31.96
N ILE A 491 -0.76 -3.35 31.41
CA ILE A 491 -2.15 -3.82 31.42
C ILE A 491 -2.27 -4.91 32.48
N VAL A 492 -3.11 -4.67 33.49
CA VAL A 492 -3.34 -5.59 34.61
C VAL A 492 -4.84 -5.82 34.71
N ASP A 493 -5.24 -7.08 34.91
CA ASP A 493 -6.64 -7.49 35.06
C ASP A 493 -7.53 -7.10 33.87
N LEU A 494 -7.06 -7.35 32.64
CA LEU A 494 -7.79 -7.07 31.40
C LEU A 494 -9.21 -7.65 31.43
N ILE A 495 -9.34 -8.91 31.84
CA ILE A 495 -10.63 -9.59 31.98
C ILE A 495 -11.09 -9.51 33.45
N PRO A 496 -12.14 -8.74 33.75
CA PRO A 496 -12.62 -8.58 35.12
C PRO A 496 -13.20 -9.90 35.67
N ALA A 497 -13.32 -10.00 36.99
CA ALA A 497 -14.01 -11.13 37.63
C ALA A 497 -15.39 -11.39 37.02
N GLY A 498 -15.72 -12.65 36.76
CA GLY A 498 -16.93 -13.04 36.03
C GLY A 498 -16.92 -12.76 34.52
N GLY A 499 -15.81 -12.28 33.95
CA GLY A 499 -15.65 -12.07 32.50
C GLY A 499 -15.42 -13.35 31.70
N ILE A 500 -15.14 -14.48 32.37
CA ILE A 500 -15.13 -15.83 31.80
C ILE A 500 -16.18 -16.64 32.55
N ALA A 501 -17.02 -17.35 31.81
CA ALA A 501 -18.13 -18.14 32.33
C ALA A 501 -17.97 -19.62 31.94
N GLU A 502 -18.77 -20.50 32.54
CA GLU A 502 -18.75 -21.94 32.28
C GLU A 502 -19.11 -22.27 30.82
N GLU A 503 -19.83 -21.38 30.14
CA GLU A 503 -20.18 -21.46 28.71
C GLU A 503 -19.06 -20.99 27.79
N THR A 504 -18.01 -20.34 28.31
CA THR A 504 -16.88 -19.89 27.49
C THR A 504 -16.21 -21.08 26.81
N ARG A 505 -16.00 -20.97 25.49
CA ARG A 505 -15.32 -21.99 24.68
C ARG A 505 -14.04 -21.49 24.03
N LEU A 506 -13.95 -20.18 23.79
CA LEU A 506 -12.80 -19.55 23.15
C LEU A 506 -12.67 -18.11 23.65
N VAL A 507 -11.46 -17.71 24.03
CA VAL A 507 -11.09 -16.33 24.34
C VAL A 507 -9.99 -15.91 23.38
N LEU A 508 -10.21 -14.83 22.64
CA LEU A 508 -9.24 -14.22 21.74
C LEU A 508 -8.62 -13.02 22.44
N VAL A 509 -7.30 -12.96 22.52
CA VAL A 509 -6.60 -11.87 23.20
C VAL A 509 -5.53 -11.30 22.29
N ASN A 510 -5.56 -9.97 22.13
CA ASN A 510 -4.45 -9.19 21.58
C ASN A 510 -3.85 -8.34 22.71
N ALA A 511 -2.53 -8.36 22.83
CA ALA A 511 -1.78 -7.49 23.73
C ALA A 511 -0.79 -6.66 22.92
N LEU A 512 -0.91 -5.34 22.98
CA LEU A 512 0.00 -4.38 22.34
C LEU A 512 0.77 -3.58 23.40
N HIS A 513 2.08 -3.51 23.26
CA HIS A 513 2.95 -2.62 24.02
C HIS A 513 3.86 -1.85 23.06
N LEU A 514 4.06 -0.56 23.35
CA LEU A 514 4.90 0.33 22.57
C LEU A 514 5.69 1.24 23.51
N LYS A 515 7.02 1.19 23.39
CA LYS A 515 7.97 2.13 23.96
C LYS A 515 8.72 2.78 22.80
N ALA A 516 8.50 4.07 22.59
CA ALA A 516 8.99 4.80 21.43
C ALA A 516 9.72 6.08 21.87
N PRO A 517 11.06 6.14 21.77
CA PRO A 517 11.82 7.33 22.10
C PRO A 517 11.70 8.39 21.01
N TRP A 518 11.70 9.67 21.38
CA TRP A 518 11.68 10.77 20.42
C TRP A 518 12.96 10.77 19.56
N GLU A 519 12.84 11.14 18.27
CA GLU A 519 14.03 11.37 17.42
C GLU A 519 14.89 12.49 18.01
N THR A 520 14.21 13.56 18.46
CA THR A 520 14.76 14.67 19.23
C THR A 520 14.02 14.72 20.57
N PRO A 521 14.66 14.44 21.72
CA PRO A 521 14.01 14.52 23.03
C PRO A 521 13.64 15.93 23.46
N PHE A 522 12.83 16.05 24.51
CA PHE A 522 12.65 17.31 25.25
C PHE A 522 13.70 17.40 26.35
N GLU A 523 14.16 18.61 26.65
CA GLU A 523 15.06 18.83 27.78
C GLU A 523 14.28 18.80 29.08
N LYS A 524 14.70 17.97 30.04
CA LYS A 524 14.08 17.88 31.37
C LYS A 524 14.06 19.21 32.12
N SER A 525 15.10 20.03 31.94
CA SER A 525 15.19 21.37 32.52
C SER A 525 14.22 22.37 31.91
N ALA A 526 13.71 22.11 30.70
CA ALA A 526 12.72 22.96 30.03
C ALA A 526 11.28 22.57 30.39
N THR A 527 11.06 21.43 31.06
CA THR A 527 9.74 21.03 31.56
C THR A 527 9.36 21.92 32.75
N VAL A 528 8.29 22.70 32.60
CA VAL A 528 7.82 23.63 33.63
C VAL A 528 6.30 23.53 33.83
N PRO A 529 5.76 23.85 35.02
CA PRO A 529 4.32 23.95 35.22
C PRO A 529 3.73 25.06 34.31
N ARG A 530 2.66 24.74 33.58
CA ARG A 530 1.89 25.68 32.76
C ARG A 530 0.39 25.42 32.89
N PRO A 531 -0.47 26.44 32.73
CA PRO A 531 -1.90 26.27 32.86
C PRO A 531 -2.47 25.38 31.75
N PHE A 532 -3.36 24.46 32.12
CA PHE A 532 -4.17 23.65 31.23
C PHE A 532 -5.64 23.80 31.60
N ARG A 533 -6.49 24.09 30.62
CA ARG A 533 -7.94 24.26 30.77
C ARG A 533 -8.65 22.94 30.49
N SER A 534 -9.42 22.43 31.45
CA SER A 534 -10.25 21.25 31.28
C SER A 534 -11.52 21.55 30.46
N PRO A 535 -12.28 20.52 30.02
CA PRO A 535 -13.59 20.73 29.38
C PRO A 535 -14.61 21.47 30.26
N THR A 536 -14.45 21.42 31.59
CA THR A 536 -15.32 22.15 32.53
C THR A 536 -14.93 23.62 32.71
N GLY A 537 -13.87 24.07 32.03
CA GLY A 537 -13.31 25.41 32.15
C GLY A 537 -12.35 25.59 33.33
N ALA A 538 -12.18 24.57 34.18
CA ALA A 538 -11.22 24.61 35.29
C ALA A 538 -9.79 24.68 34.74
N VAL A 539 -8.97 25.56 35.32
CA VAL A 539 -7.56 25.71 34.94
C VAL A 539 -6.69 25.15 36.05
N ARG A 540 -5.71 24.31 35.68
CA ARG A 540 -4.71 23.75 36.60
C ARG A 540 -3.34 23.81 35.96
N ASP A 541 -2.31 24.06 36.76
CA ASP A 541 -0.95 23.95 36.28
C ASP A 541 -0.55 22.48 36.14
N VAL A 542 -0.02 22.13 34.97
CA VAL A 542 0.40 20.78 34.62
C VAL A 542 1.83 20.81 34.13
N SER A 543 2.57 19.73 34.39
CA SER A 543 3.95 19.59 33.93
C SER A 543 3.96 19.63 32.39
N THR A 544 4.60 20.63 31.81
CA THR A 544 4.51 20.91 30.37
C THR A 544 5.89 20.90 29.74
N LEU A 545 6.06 20.00 28.78
CA LEU A 545 7.27 19.86 27.96
C LEU A 545 7.40 21.05 27.02
N GLN A 546 8.60 21.62 26.90
CA GLN A 546 8.86 22.74 25.99
C GLN A 546 9.99 22.41 25.03
N ARG A 547 9.79 22.69 23.74
CA ARG A 547 10.84 22.58 22.72
C ARG A 547 10.56 23.48 21.53
N THR A 548 11.60 24.10 21.00
CA THR A 548 11.58 24.77 19.69
C THR A 548 12.36 23.94 18.67
N GLY A 549 11.81 23.75 17.47
CA GLY A 549 12.54 23.07 16.39
C GLY A 549 11.69 22.80 15.16
N GLN A 550 12.28 22.12 14.18
CA GLN A 550 11.58 21.73 12.95
C GLN A 550 10.63 20.56 13.24
N MET A 551 9.32 20.79 13.08
CA MET A 551 8.26 19.82 13.33
C MET A 551 7.31 19.78 12.14
N GLY A 552 6.68 18.64 11.87
CA GLY A 552 5.60 18.61 10.89
C GLY A 552 4.46 19.48 11.39
N TYR A 553 3.94 20.36 10.53
CA TYR A 553 2.95 21.35 10.92
C TYR A 553 1.89 21.50 9.82
N ALA A 554 0.63 21.53 10.23
CA ALA A 554 -0.48 21.91 9.36
C ALA A 554 -1.51 22.73 10.12
N ARG A 555 -2.07 23.72 9.43
CA ARG A 555 -3.25 24.46 9.87
C ARG A 555 -4.44 23.94 9.07
N GLU A 556 -5.42 23.35 9.73
CA GLU A 556 -6.64 22.83 9.11
C GLU A 556 -7.86 23.56 9.68
N GLU A 557 -9.03 23.35 9.08
CA GLU A 557 -10.25 23.97 9.53
C GLU A 557 -10.62 23.49 10.95
N GLY A 558 -10.54 24.41 11.93
CA GLY A 558 -10.90 24.14 13.32
C GLY A 558 -9.82 23.48 14.16
N CYS A 559 -8.60 23.25 13.63
CA CYS A 559 -7.49 22.72 14.42
C CYS A 559 -6.10 23.06 13.88
N THR A 560 -5.11 22.97 14.77
CA THR A 560 -3.68 22.90 14.44
C THR A 560 -3.18 21.46 14.60
N VAL A 561 -2.40 20.99 13.64
CA VAL A 561 -1.76 19.68 13.69
C VAL A 561 -0.25 19.85 13.78
N VAL A 562 0.36 19.17 14.75
CA VAL A 562 1.83 19.10 14.92
C VAL A 562 2.26 17.64 14.99
N THR A 563 3.33 17.25 14.29
CA THR A 563 3.89 15.90 14.36
C THR A 563 5.29 15.90 14.94
N LEU A 564 5.54 14.94 15.84
CA LEU A 564 6.83 14.69 16.46
C LEU A 564 7.31 13.29 16.06
N ASP A 565 8.45 13.20 15.39
CA ASP A 565 9.00 11.92 14.96
C ASP A 565 9.62 11.15 16.14
N TYR A 566 9.41 9.84 16.14
CA TYR A 566 10.16 8.93 17.00
C TYR A 566 11.48 8.53 16.33
N LEU A 567 12.38 7.92 17.10
CA LEU A 567 13.70 7.49 16.64
C LEU A 567 13.61 6.61 15.39
N GLY A 568 14.20 7.09 14.28
CA GLY A 568 14.17 6.44 12.96
C GLY A 568 13.05 6.91 12.04
N SER A 569 12.20 7.84 12.49
CA SER A 569 11.16 8.51 11.67
C SER A 569 10.18 7.56 10.95
N GLY A 570 10.04 6.32 11.43
CA GLY A 570 9.07 5.34 10.94
C GLY A 570 7.70 5.48 11.61
N LEU A 571 7.68 5.88 12.89
CA LEU A 571 6.49 6.30 13.64
C LEU A 571 6.57 7.78 13.95
N HIS A 572 5.40 8.41 14.15
CA HIS A 572 5.31 9.74 14.74
C HIS A 572 4.14 9.86 15.73
N PHE A 573 4.24 10.86 16.59
CA PHE A 573 3.16 11.31 17.46
C PHE A 573 2.49 12.52 16.82
N VAL A 574 1.20 12.42 16.54
CA VAL A 574 0.39 13.48 15.93
C VAL A 574 -0.40 14.15 17.05
N ILE A 575 -0.25 15.45 17.20
CA ILE A 575 -1.05 16.30 18.07
C ILE A 575 -2.08 17.00 17.19
N VAL A 576 -3.36 16.87 17.55
CA VAL A 576 -4.46 17.59 16.89
C VAL A 576 -5.11 18.48 17.94
N LEU A 577 -4.73 19.76 17.92
CA LEU A 577 -5.16 20.77 18.88
C LEU A 577 -6.34 21.55 18.30
N PRO A 578 -7.54 21.47 18.90
CA PRO A 578 -8.67 22.28 18.49
C PRO A 578 -8.38 23.79 18.60
N ASP A 579 -8.95 24.54 17.67
CA ASP A 579 -9.00 25.99 17.75
C ASP A 579 -9.77 26.46 18.99
N GLU A 580 -9.50 27.69 19.42
CA GLU A 580 -10.27 28.27 20.51
C GLU A 580 -11.76 28.32 20.15
N GLY A 581 -12.61 27.92 21.10
CA GLY A 581 -14.06 27.79 20.88
C GLY A 581 -14.50 26.50 20.19
N VAL A 582 -13.59 25.68 19.66
CA VAL A 582 -13.92 24.37 19.09
C VAL A 582 -13.81 23.29 20.16
N ALA A 583 -14.94 22.64 20.46
CA ALA A 583 -14.96 21.48 21.35
C ALA A 583 -14.20 20.30 20.72
N VAL A 584 -13.36 19.61 21.49
CA VAL A 584 -12.56 18.48 21.01
C VAL A 584 -13.44 17.32 20.55
N GLU A 585 -14.64 17.17 21.12
CA GLU A 585 -15.66 16.20 20.74
C GLU A 585 -16.18 16.48 19.33
N ALA A 586 -16.45 17.75 19.03
CA ALA A 586 -16.94 18.18 17.72
C ALA A 586 -15.86 17.99 16.64
N LEU A 587 -14.60 18.24 17.00
CA LEU A 587 -13.47 17.93 16.12
C LEU A 587 -13.35 16.43 15.87
N ALA A 588 -13.40 15.62 16.94
CA ALA A 588 -13.31 14.16 16.84
C ALA A 588 -14.42 13.56 15.95
N ALA A 589 -15.65 14.09 16.06
CA ALA A 589 -16.76 13.66 15.22
C ALA A 589 -16.48 13.86 13.72
N ARG A 590 -15.77 14.94 13.35
CA ARG A 590 -15.40 15.29 11.96
C ARG A 590 -14.21 14.51 11.40
N LEU A 591 -13.45 13.77 12.22
CA LEU A 591 -12.27 13.04 11.75
C LEU A 591 -12.63 11.88 10.81
N GLY A 592 -12.26 11.98 9.54
CA GLY A 592 -12.24 10.87 8.59
C GLY A 592 -10.85 10.27 8.38
N THR A 593 -10.77 9.06 7.83
CA THR A 593 -9.51 8.37 7.50
C THR A 593 -8.60 9.18 6.56
N GLY A 594 -9.17 10.03 5.70
CA GLY A 594 -8.40 10.94 4.85
C GLY A 594 -7.52 11.94 5.62
N HIS A 595 -7.88 12.29 6.86
CA HIS A 595 -7.01 13.10 7.73
C HIS A 595 -5.73 12.33 8.09
N PHE A 596 -5.88 11.04 8.41
CA PHE A 596 -4.76 10.20 8.85
C PHE A 596 -3.76 10.04 7.70
N THR A 597 -4.24 9.85 6.47
CA THR A 597 -3.40 9.81 5.27
C THR A 597 -2.64 11.12 5.08
N ARG A 598 -3.30 12.28 5.21
CA ARG A 598 -2.63 13.58 5.08
C ARG A 598 -1.58 13.80 6.16
N TRP A 599 -1.91 13.52 7.42
CA TRP A 599 -0.99 13.73 8.56
C TRP A 599 0.23 12.83 8.47
N SER A 600 0.08 11.57 8.02
CA SER A 600 1.22 10.68 7.74
C SER A 600 2.20 11.24 6.69
N GLY A 601 1.70 12.12 5.82
CA GLY A 601 2.45 12.78 4.76
C GLY A 601 3.16 14.07 5.18
N LEU A 602 3.01 14.54 6.43
CA LEU A 602 3.71 15.73 6.94
C LEU A 602 5.21 15.45 7.06
N ARG A 603 5.92 15.59 5.93
CA ARG A 603 7.35 15.32 5.70
C ARG A 603 8.15 16.64 5.63
N GLU A 604 9.38 16.56 5.12
CA GLU A 604 10.35 17.66 5.06
C GLU A 604 9.78 18.97 4.51
N THR A 605 8.97 18.94 3.46
CA THR A 605 8.35 20.14 2.86
C THR A 605 7.27 20.79 3.74
N SER A 606 6.70 20.04 4.68
CA SER A 606 5.68 20.48 5.64
C SER A 606 6.26 20.79 7.01
N ARG A 607 7.59 20.69 7.19
CA ARG A 607 8.23 21.07 8.44
C ARG A 607 8.26 22.58 8.59
N ARG A 608 7.98 23.06 9.80
CA ARG A 608 8.05 24.46 10.20
C ARG A 608 8.81 24.55 11.52
N GLU A 609 9.42 25.69 11.76
CA GLU A 609 9.99 25.99 13.06
C GLU A 609 8.87 26.29 14.05
N VAL A 610 8.66 25.39 15.01
CA VAL A 610 7.55 25.44 15.97
C VAL A 610 8.12 25.52 17.38
N ALA A 611 7.63 26.46 18.18
CA ALA A 611 7.81 26.51 19.62
C ALA A 611 6.62 25.80 20.28
N LEU A 612 6.81 24.53 20.64
CA LEU A 612 5.78 23.63 21.16
C LEU A 612 5.79 23.61 22.69
N SER A 613 4.61 23.79 23.29
CA SER A 613 4.32 23.44 24.68
C SER A 613 3.33 22.28 24.71
N LEU A 614 3.73 21.13 25.24
CA LEU A 614 2.95 19.88 25.27
C LEU A 614 2.85 19.34 26.71
N PRO A 615 1.66 19.16 27.29
CA PRO A 615 1.51 18.55 28.60
C PRO A 615 2.13 17.16 28.64
N LYS A 616 2.93 16.92 29.67
CA LYS A 616 3.29 15.57 30.09
C LYS A 616 2.04 14.89 30.64
N PHE A 617 1.78 13.65 30.24
CA PHE A 617 0.58 12.95 30.70
C PHE A 617 0.79 11.45 30.80
N GLN A 618 -0.06 10.82 31.61
CA GLN A 618 -0.18 9.37 31.70
C GLN A 618 -1.67 9.02 31.74
N VAL A 619 -2.11 8.21 30.78
CA VAL A 619 -3.48 7.72 30.73
C VAL A 619 -3.46 6.20 30.82
N ARG A 620 -4.01 5.69 31.92
CA ARG A 620 -4.38 4.28 32.05
C ARG A 620 -5.88 4.17 31.79
N GLY A 621 -6.24 3.64 30.63
CA GLY A 621 -7.64 3.37 30.31
C GLY A 621 -8.21 2.31 31.26
N SER A 622 -9.46 2.46 31.65
CA SER A 622 -10.23 1.35 32.20
C SER A 622 -10.45 0.29 31.12
N THR A 623 -10.70 -0.95 31.54
CA THR A 623 -11.14 -1.98 30.61
C THR A 623 -12.47 -1.56 29.97
N VAL A 624 -12.46 -1.45 28.65
CA VAL A 624 -13.61 -1.12 27.83
C VAL A 624 -14.21 -2.41 27.27
N LYS A 625 -15.53 -2.53 27.38
CA LYS A 625 -16.33 -3.56 26.70
C LYS A 625 -16.77 -3.02 25.35
N LEU A 626 -16.36 -3.66 24.26
CA LEU A 626 -16.68 -3.20 22.90
C LEU A 626 -17.97 -3.81 22.34
N GLY A 627 -18.58 -4.80 23.01
CA GLY A 627 -19.77 -5.50 22.54
C GLY A 627 -20.92 -4.57 22.16
N THR A 628 -21.27 -3.62 23.03
CA THR A 628 -22.32 -2.62 22.74
C THR A 628 -21.99 -1.76 21.53
N ALA A 629 -20.74 -1.30 21.41
CA ALA A 629 -20.30 -0.48 20.28
C ALA A 629 -20.32 -1.27 18.96
N LEU A 630 -19.85 -2.52 18.96
CA LEU A 630 -19.83 -3.39 17.78
C LEU A 630 -21.26 -3.73 17.31
N ARG A 631 -22.18 -4.01 18.23
CA ARG A 631 -23.62 -4.21 17.93
C ARG A 631 -24.26 -2.96 17.33
N ALA A 632 -23.91 -1.78 17.84
CA ALA A 632 -24.38 -0.50 17.30
C ALA A 632 -23.87 -0.22 15.88
N LEU A 633 -22.64 -0.63 15.57
CA LEU A 633 -22.05 -0.56 14.22
C LEU A 633 -22.62 -1.63 13.26
N GLY A 634 -23.32 -2.62 13.81
CA GLY A 634 -24.07 -3.63 13.05
C GLY A 634 -23.40 -4.99 12.92
N ILE A 635 -22.46 -5.31 13.83
CA ILE A 635 -22.05 -6.70 14.08
C ILE A 635 -22.99 -7.24 15.16
N ARG A 636 -24.09 -7.87 14.76
CA ARG A 636 -25.10 -8.38 15.70
C ARG A 636 -25.11 -9.90 15.75
N GLN A 637 -25.03 -10.54 14.58
CA GLN A 637 -25.12 -12.00 14.53
C GLN A 637 -23.94 -12.68 15.21
N ALA A 638 -22.74 -12.09 15.16
CA ALA A 638 -21.59 -12.58 15.91
C ALA A 638 -21.85 -12.66 17.42
N PHE A 639 -22.70 -11.77 17.94
CA PHE A 639 -23.13 -11.73 19.34
C PHE A 639 -24.44 -12.51 19.59
N ASP A 640 -24.83 -13.36 18.63
CA ASP A 640 -26.04 -14.19 18.68
C ASP A 640 -27.34 -13.39 18.81
N GLU A 641 -27.44 -12.30 18.05
CA GLU A 641 -28.65 -11.49 17.93
C GLU A 641 -29.24 -11.53 16.51
N PRO A 642 -30.39 -12.21 16.28
CA PRO A 642 -31.19 -12.97 17.26
C PRO A 642 -30.56 -14.31 17.64
N ARG A 643 -30.98 -14.89 18.78
CA ARG A 643 -30.43 -16.15 19.30
C ARG A 643 -30.48 -17.26 18.24
N GLY A 644 -29.35 -17.93 18.03
CA GLY A 644 -29.14 -18.92 16.98
C GLY A 644 -28.58 -18.33 15.68
N SER A 645 -28.31 -17.03 15.60
CA SER A 645 -27.76 -16.42 14.38
C SER A 645 -26.25 -16.56 14.25
N ALA A 646 -25.53 -16.72 15.36
CA ALA A 646 -24.06 -16.74 15.32
C ALA A 646 -23.55 -17.90 14.46
N ASN A 647 -22.77 -17.58 13.44
CA ASN A 647 -22.13 -18.56 12.58
C ASN A 647 -20.60 -18.42 12.62
N PHE A 648 -20.00 -19.21 13.49
CA PHE A 648 -18.55 -19.45 13.56
C PHE A 648 -18.20 -20.90 13.21
N GLU A 649 -18.93 -21.50 12.26
CA GLU A 649 -18.76 -22.91 11.90
C GLU A 649 -17.38 -23.23 11.35
N ARG A 650 -16.62 -22.23 10.88
CA ARG A 650 -15.24 -22.41 10.45
C ARG A 650 -14.29 -22.67 11.63
N ILE A 651 -14.65 -22.23 12.84
CA ILE A 651 -13.89 -22.48 14.08
C ILE A 651 -14.14 -23.89 14.62
N ALA A 652 -15.42 -24.26 14.77
CA ALA A 652 -15.86 -25.52 15.36
C ALA A 652 -17.18 -25.96 14.72
N PRO A 653 -17.50 -27.27 14.72
CA PRO A 653 -18.78 -27.75 14.20
C PRO A 653 -19.97 -27.02 14.82
N ARG A 654 -20.91 -26.60 13.98
CA ARG A 654 -22.13 -25.91 14.39
C ARG A 654 -23.27 -26.92 14.50
N ARG A 655 -23.93 -26.98 15.66
CA ARG A 655 -25.16 -27.76 15.92
C ARG A 655 -26.29 -26.82 16.39
N PRO A 656 -27.57 -27.24 16.32
CA PRO A 656 -28.70 -26.41 16.74
C PRO A 656 -28.63 -25.95 18.20
N ASP A 657 -28.10 -26.81 19.08
CA ASP A 657 -28.00 -26.64 20.54
C ASP A 657 -26.58 -26.35 21.02
N GLU A 658 -25.57 -26.48 20.16
CA GLU A 658 -24.16 -26.27 20.47
C GLU A 658 -23.48 -25.49 19.35
N TYR A 659 -23.16 -24.22 19.61
CA TYR A 659 -22.47 -23.35 18.67
C TYR A 659 -21.71 -22.24 19.40
N LEU A 660 -20.74 -21.66 18.70
CA LEU A 660 -19.94 -20.56 19.20
C LEU A 660 -20.60 -19.21 18.91
N ALA A 661 -20.51 -18.30 19.86
CA ALA A 661 -20.89 -16.89 19.72
C ALA A 661 -19.89 -16.02 20.48
N MET A 662 -19.78 -14.76 20.06
CA MET A 662 -18.98 -13.75 20.75
C MET A 662 -19.75 -13.28 21.99
N ALA A 663 -19.19 -13.52 23.18
CA ALA A 663 -19.80 -13.05 24.42
C ALA A 663 -19.50 -11.56 24.65
N GLU A 664 -18.21 -11.20 24.63
CA GLU A 664 -17.72 -9.84 24.88
C GLU A 664 -16.34 -9.66 24.24
N VAL A 665 -15.95 -8.41 23.98
CA VAL A 665 -14.60 -8.02 23.55
C VAL A 665 -14.06 -6.99 24.54
N TYR A 666 -13.02 -7.37 25.27
CA TYR A 666 -12.36 -6.50 26.25
C TYR A 666 -11.16 -5.81 25.63
N HIS A 667 -11.09 -4.49 25.81
CA HIS A 667 -9.99 -3.67 25.32
C HIS A 667 -9.47 -2.77 26.43
N GLN A 668 -8.15 -2.69 26.59
CA GLN A 668 -7.52 -1.78 27.54
C GLN A 668 -6.27 -1.18 26.91
N THR A 669 -5.96 0.07 27.26
CA THR A 669 -4.77 0.76 26.78
C THR A 669 -4.05 1.45 27.91
N PHE A 670 -2.72 1.51 27.78
CA PHE A 670 -1.88 2.35 28.58
C PHE A 670 -1.07 3.26 27.65
N ILE A 671 -0.97 4.54 28.00
CA ILE A 671 -0.04 5.46 27.35
C ILE A 671 0.57 6.40 28.40
N ALA A 672 1.88 6.59 28.33
CA ALA A 672 2.58 7.61 29.09
C ALA A 672 3.49 8.39 28.13
N LEU A 673 3.43 9.71 28.20
CA LEU A 673 4.23 10.61 27.38
C LEU A 673 5.11 11.46 28.29
N ASP A 674 6.40 11.52 28.00
CA ASP A 674 7.40 12.26 28.76
C ASP A 674 8.49 12.89 27.89
N GLU A 675 9.55 13.40 28.53
CA GLU A 675 10.67 14.06 27.87
C GLU A 675 11.43 13.15 26.89
N GLY A 676 11.46 11.84 27.14
CA GLY A 676 12.23 10.86 26.37
C GLY A 676 11.41 10.22 25.25
N GLY A 677 10.09 10.13 25.40
CA GLY A 677 9.25 9.48 24.39
C GLY A 677 7.83 9.18 24.85
N THR A 678 7.25 8.18 24.19
CA THR A 678 6.12 7.43 24.72
C THR A 678 6.66 6.18 25.42
N GLU A 679 6.44 6.13 26.73
CA GLU A 679 6.87 5.14 27.72
C GLU A 679 8.39 4.79 27.75
N ALA A 680 9.23 5.75 28.18
CA ALA A 680 10.71 5.74 28.07
C ALA A 680 11.51 5.62 29.41
N ALA A 681 12.85 5.49 29.33
CA ALA A 681 13.82 5.91 30.37
C ALA A 681 15.28 6.07 29.85
N ALA A 682 15.78 7.31 29.64
CA ALA A 682 17.16 7.82 29.88
C ALA A 682 17.45 9.10 29.04
N ALA A 683 18.40 9.95 29.51
CA ALA A 683 18.70 11.29 29.01
C ALA A 683 20.18 11.47 28.61
N THR A 684 20.46 12.29 27.58
CA THR A 684 21.78 12.91 27.35
C THR A 684 21.58 14.22 26.59
N ALA A 685 22.21 15.30 27.06
CA ALA A 685 22.12 16.64 26.49
C ALA A 685 23.32 16.93 25.56
N MET A 686 23.10 17.67 24.47
CA MET A 686 24.16 18.24 23.66
C MET A 686 23.77 19.65 23.20
N VAL A 687 24.67 20.61 23.39
CA VAL A 687 24.55 22.04 23.05
C VAL A 687 25.49 22.33 21.89
N ILE A 688 25.07 23.02 20.81
CA ILE A 688 25.95 23.93 20.04
C ILE A 688 25.17 25.14 19.43
N VAL A 689 25.82 26.28 19.69
CA VAL A 689 25.89 27.67 19.19
C VAL A 689 25.43 28.06 17.76
N GLY A 690 24.69 29.19 17.70
CA GLY A 690 24.94 30.43 16.93
C GLY A 690 24.76 30.46 15.41
N VAL A 691 23.76 31.23 14.95
CA VAL A 691 23.64 31.72 13.55
C VAL A 691 23.45 33.25 13.50
N THR A 692 24.00 33.87 12.47
CA THR A 692 24.15 35.32 12.26
C THR A 692 23.04 35.99 11.43
N SER A 693 21.81 35.46 11.49
CA SER A 693 20.63 36.10 10.90
C SER A 693 19.40 35.79 11.75
N VAL A 694 18.63 36.81 12.15
CA VAL A 694 17.39 36.63 12.94
C VAL A 694 16.40 35.85 12.06
N PRO A 695 16.10 34.57 12.38
CA PRO A 695 15.09 33.82 11.67
C PRO A 695 13.72 34.46 11.93
N PRO A 696 12.72 34.26 11.05
CA PRO A 696 11.34 34.58 11.42
C PRO A 696 10.99 33.90 12.75
N PRO A 697 10.19 34.56 13.62
CA PRO A 697 9.85 33.99 14.91
C PRO A 697 9.17 32.62 14.74
N PRO A 698 9.48 31.64 15.60
CA PRO A 698 8.88 30.31 15.51
C PRO A 698 7.37 30.39 15.67
N ILE A 699 6.65 29.47 15.02
CA ILE A 699 5.20 29.33 15.18
C ILE A 699 4.94 28.80 16.59
N GLU A 700 4.20 29.55 17.39
CA GLU A 700 3.87 29.13 18.75
C GLU A 700 2.66 28.20 18.76
N VAL A 701 2.83 27.00 19.35
CA VAL A 701 1.75 26.04 19.56
C VAL A 701 1.72 25.64 21.03
N ARG A 702 0.68 26.09 21.74
CA ARG A 702 0.45 25.77 23.15
C ARG A 702 -0.70 24.77 23.28
N VAL A 703 -0.39 23.55 23.70
CA VAL A 703 -1.39 22.51 23.96
C VAL A 703 -1.92 22.67 25.39
N ASP A 704 -2.71 23.71 25.62
CA ASP A 704 -3.18 24.15 26.94
C ASP A 704 -4.66 23.83 27.21
N ARG A 705 -5.24 22.95 26.41
CA ARG A 705 -6.67 22.58 26.40
C ARG A 705 -6.86 21.17 25.83
N PRO A 706 -8.08 20.60 25.89
CA PRO A 706 -8.29 19.24 25.44
C PRO A 706 -7.90 19.05 23.98
N PHE A 707 -7.17 17.98 23.71
CA PHE A 707 -6.61 17.70 22.38
C PHE A 707 -6.74 16.23 22.05
N LEU A 708 -6.67 15.91 20.75
CA LEU A 708 -6.56 14.53 20.27
C LEU A 708 -5.10 14.23 19.95
N PHE A 709 -4.73 12.97 20.07
CA PHE A 709 -3.44 12.50 19.61
C PHE A 709 -3.55 11.18 18.86
N LEU A 710 -2.55 10.94 18.02
CA LEU A 710 -2.36 9.65 17.35
C LEU A 710 -0.91 9.21 17.48
N ILE A 711 -0.70 7.91 17.59
CA ILE A 711 0.59 7.28 17.25
C ILE A 711 0.37 6.55 15.94
N GLN A 712 1.13 6.92 14.92
CA GLN A 712 0.86 6.48 13.56
C GLN A 712 2.13 6.02 12.85
N HIS A 713 2.02 4.93 12.10
CA HIS A 713 3.05 4.47 11.19
C HIS A 713 3.06 5.32 9.92
N ARG A 714 4.18 5.97 9.61
CA ARG A 714 4.21 7.01 8.57
C ARG A 714 4.11 6.45 7.15
N ALA A 715 4.62 5.26 6.91
CA ALA A 715 4.62 4.70 5.55
C ALA A 715 3.24 4.19 5.13
N SER A 716 2.50 3.51 6.03
CA SER A 716 1.16 3.00 5.74
C SER A 716 0.02 3.92 6.20
N GLY A 717 0.30 4.87 7.09
CA GLY A 717 -0.73 5.68 7.75
C GLY A 717 -1.51 4.93 8.83
N ALA A 718 -1.13 3.70 9.20
CA ALA A 718 -1.85 2.91 10.21
C ALA A 718 -1.77 3.57 11.60
N CYS A 719 -2.92 3.71 12.25
CA CYS A 719 -3.06 4.26 13.59
C CYS A 719 -2.90 3.15 14.64
N LEU A 720 -1.82 3.21 15.41
CA LEU A 720 -1.55 2.30 16.51
C LEU A 720 -2.35 2.69 17.76
N PHE A 721 -2.42 3.99 18.03
CA PHE A 721 -3.18 4.56 19.14
C PHE A 721 -3.89 5.83 18.69
N LEU A 722 -5.15 5.97 19.12
CA LEU A 722 -5.96 7.17 18.97
C LEU A 722 -6.50 7.53 20.35
N GLY A 723 -6.34 8.78 20.76
CA GLY A 723 -6.85 9.20 22.04
C GLY A 723 -7.16 10.68 22.15
N ARG A 724 -7.84 11.01 23.26
CA ARG A 724 -8.12 12.36 23.72
C ARG A 724 -7.60 12.52 25.14
N VAL A 725 -6.95 13.65 25.37
CA VAL A 725 -6.56 14.09 26.71
C VAL A 725 -7.43 15.29 27.08
N THR A 726 -8.30 15.12 28.07
CA THR A 726 -9.10 16.18 28.70
C THR A 726 -8.53 16.60 30.05
N ASN A 727 -7.70 15.75 30.67
CA ASN A 727 -6.96 16.04 31.88
C ASN A 727 -5.59 15.32 31.85
N PRO A 728 -4.47 16.04 31.70
CA PRO A 728 -3.13 15.44 31.68
C PRO A 728 -2.54 15.17 33.07
N SER A 729 -3.19 15.64 34.15
CA SER A 729 -2.73 15.50 35.54
C SER A 729 -2.93 14.11 36.13
#